data_AF-A0A2V8ZSZ6-F1
#
_entry.id   AF-A0A2V8ZSZ6-F1
#
_cell.length_a   1.000
_cell.length_b   1.000
_cell.length_c   1.000
_cell.angle_alpha   90.00
_cell.angle_beta   90.00
_cell.angle_gamma   90.00
#
_symmetry.space_group_name_H-M   'P 1'
#
loop_
_entity.id
_entity.type
_entity.pdbx_description
1 polymer ?
#
loop_
_entity_poly.entity_id
_entity_poly.type
_entity_poly.pdbx_seq_one_letter_code
_entity_poly.pdbx_strand_id
1 'polypeptide(L)'
;MVALRLPGLEGISDPECSFRKPGFRSGRRPSTLAAAGSVRGGDSLKDKTRVTLSSFAVLPLLLFGFEAGPVRAQTEISLTQRIQKVIGRPEFAHANFGIEFYSLDTGKVVYALNAAKLFVPASTTKTLTEGTVLAKLGPGYRFHTRVYRTGSVDKHGTLKGDLILVASGDPNLSNRIQPDGTLAFADEDHSYGGPALPGDPLAVIKQLAKDVAANGIHKIEGRVLIDTSLFPDGPREGGTNVVMSSIMINDNVIDLLATPGKKEGDPLTLAVSPETSYVKFVNHLATSPAGTKPSFDSPDFVTNADGSVTVTLEGSLPVGSAPQPATIALPSPTRFAETVFREALVAAGVELKSSSGPAPTDLAPFTRFYSSQYQVAEHVSPPLSEEIKVTLKVSQNLHAGMGPYLLGALVGKDTKNPLDAGFHVEHEFLESAKLDLSGTGQGDGAGGDWADLFSPDFMVHYLAYWTTRPDYETFLRGLPVLGKDGTLAKIQVNSPAAGHVFAKTGTFGSEDRLNGKLMLNGKGLVGYVMTKDNKKLAFAVYLNHVTLPPDMEAAQTVAGEALGEIAAAAYDSDLSSSGAASAGENYDLLIRNGHIIDGTGNPWFAGDVAVSGDRIAAVGDLREAHGKREVDAQGRIVAPGFIDMLGQSEVSLLLDNRSLSKLSQGITTEITGEGGSIAPQNEKTIAPMKPFLDHYKLTIDWTTLDGYFKRLEKQGTPLNIGTYVGSAQVREAVIGDDDRAPTPAELEQMKALVAQAMKDGALGVSSALIYPPNIYAKTDELIALAEVASQYGGLYATHMRSEGASEMPALAEAIRIGQEAHLPVEIFHLKVSGKSRWGSMKNVAAAIQNARDSGLNIAADMYPYPAGATALASALPPWVADGGIQKLLERLKDPTVRARIKQELTTDHPTWENLFYDCGGGAGVLISSVEKPELKQFEGKTVEDVAKAWKKTPEDTLMDFVLADSAQTGAIYFMASEEDLRTGLSQPWTSIGLDANEMSLDGPTYEAHAHPRTFGSMPRFLGHYVRDGHLMPLEAALRKITSLPAQREHLEGRGLLKPGYFADITIFDPATIIDHATFVKPDQLSEGIDFTIVNGQVEYDHGKPTGATAGKVLRGRGWRPGQDDMRQ
;
A
#
# COMPACT_ATOMS: atom_id res chain seq x y z
N MET A 1 5.31 31.91 12.31
CA MET A 1 6.33 32.07 13.36
C MET A 1 6.10 30.99 14.40
N VAL A 2 6.83 29.87 14.30
CA VAL A 2 7.52 29.15 15.38
C VAL A 2 8.63 28.41 14.61
N ALA A 3 9.86 28.42 15.12
CA ALA A 3 11.02 27.88 14.42
C ALA A 3 11.58 26.67 15.18
N LEU A 4 11.77 25.56 14.48
CA LEU A 4 12.61 24.45 14.95
C LEU A 4 14.00 24.62 14.33
N ARG A 5 15.02 24.74 15.18
CA ARG A 5 16.43 24.80 14.78
C ARG A 5 17.00 23.38 14.81
N LEU A 6 17.68 22.98 13.74
CA LEU A 6 18.64 21.89 13.75
C LEU A 6 20.04 22.48 13.53
N PRO A 7 21.03 22.21 14.41
CA PRO A 7 22.39 22.72 14.25
C PRO A 7 23.27 21.71 13.50
N GLY A 8 24.13 22.21 12.62
CA GLY A 8 25.20 21.43 11.99
C GLY A 8 25.19 21.46 10.47
N LEU A 9 25.90 22.44 9.90
CA LEU A 9 26.60 22.44 8.61
C LEU A 9 27.12 23.87 8.36
N GLU A 10 28.26 24.19 8.96
CA GLU A 10 29.02 25.41 8.63
C GLU A 10 30.02 25.09 7.51
N GLY A 11 30.14 25.99 6.54
CA GLY A 11 31.26 25.99 5.59
C GLY A 11 30.93 25.62 4.14
N ILE A 12 30.30 26.55 3.42
CA ILE A 12 30.82 27.12 2.16
C ILE A 12 30.15 28.48 1.96
N SER A 13 30.94 29.52 1.74
CA SER A 13 30.53 30.85 1.29
C SER A 13 30.81 30.97 -0.20
N ASP A 14 29.89 31.49 -1.02
CA ASP A 14 29.85 32.91 -1.44
C ASP A 14 28.59 33.14 -2.34
N PRO A 15 28.39 34.21 -3.14
CA PRO A 15 27.11 34.94 -3.07
C PRO A 15 26.35 35.03 -4.43
N GLU A 16 25.38 35.95 -4.47
CA GLU A 16 24.61 36.38 -5.65
C GLU A 16 23.57 35.40 -6.22
N CYS A 17 22.31 35.55 -5.78
CA CYS A 17 21.29 36.09 -6.70
C CYS A 17 20.08 36.64 -5.92
N SER A 18 19.77 37.92 -6.11
CA SER A 18 18.63 38.58 -5.45
C SER A 18 17.40 38.63 -6.36
N PHE A 19 16.28 38.01 -5.97
CA PHE A 19 14.98 38.28 -6.60
C PHE A 19 13.86 38.59 -5.59
N ARG A 20 12.99 39.52 -6.00
CA ARG A 20 12.05 40.25 -5.14
C ARG A 20 10.72 39.53 -5.02
N LYS A 21 10.14 39.53 -3.82
CA LYS A 21 8.70 39.24 -3.61
C LYS A 21 7.84 40.45 -3.96
N PRO A 22 6.72 40.28 -4.68
CA PRO A 22 5.55 41.15 -4.54
C PRO A 22 4.56 40.50 -3.53
N GLY A 23 4.12 41.26 -2.54
CA GLY A 23 3.09 40.82 -1.60
C GLY A 23 1.70 41.24 -2.05
N PHE A 24 0.67 40.48 -1.67
CA PHE A 24 -0.73 40.90 -1.77
C PHE A 24 -1.31 41.20 -0.39
N ARG A 25 -1.99 42.35 -0.27
CA ARG A 25 -2.76 42.75 0.92
C ARG A 25 -4.27 42.69 0.61
N SER A 26 -5.04 42.42 1.66
CA SER A 26 -6.51 42.41 1.69
C SER A 26 -7.16 43.73 1.26
N GLY A 27 -8.32 43.64 0.59
CA GLY A 27 -9.24 44.76 0.33
C GLY A 27 -10.70 44.29 0.33
N ARG A 28 -11.60 45.05 0.97
CA ARG A 28 -13.03 44.70 1.17
C ARG A 28 -13.91 45.08 -0.04
N ARG A 29 -15.13 44.52 -0.08
CA ARG A 29 -16.28 44.97 -0.91
C ARG A 29 -16.56 46.47 -0.70
N PRO A 30 -17.30 47.11 -1.63
CA PRO A 30 -18.73 47.27 -1.35
C PRO A 30 -19.68 46.95 -2.53
N SER A 31 -20.95 46.81 -2.20
CA SER A 31 -22.12 46.56 -3.07
C SER A 31 -22.82 47.85 -3.50
N THR A 32 -23.54 47.87 -4.63
CA THR A 32 -25.03 48.07 -4.73
C THR A 32 -25.57 48.47 -6.12
N LEU A 33 -26.85 48.09 -6.36
CA LEU A 33 -27.88 48.69 -7.26
C LEU A 33 -27.65 48.61 -8.80
N ALA A 34 -28.46 47.86 -9.56
CA ALA A 34 -29.82 48.16 -10.11
C ALA A 34 -29.75 48.84 -11.51
N ALA A 35 -30.69 48.78 -12.46
CA ALA A 35 -32.05 48.23 -12.62
C ALA A 35 -32.32 48.03 -14.15
N ALA A 36 -33.39 47.46 -14.71
CA ALA A 36 -34.52 46.61 -14.28
C ALA A 36 -35.34 46.13 -15.51
N GLY A 37 -36.07 45.00 -15.42
CA GLY A 37 -37.27 44.73 -16.23
C GLY A 37 -37.26 43.43 -17.06
N SER A 38 -38.38 42.71 -17.25
CA SER A 38 -39.73 42.93 -16.69
C SER A 38 -40.66 41.71 -16.90
N VAL A 39 -41.51 41.37 -15.90
CA VAL A 39 -42.93 40.93 -16.05
C VAL A 39 -43.15 39.53 -16.68
N ARG A 40 -44.02 38.62 -16.19
CA ARG A 40 -45.25 38.71 -15.35
C ARG A 40 -45.44 37.44 -14.48
N GLY A 41 -46.19 37.57 -13.38
CA GLY A 41 -46.53 36.54 -12.36
C GLY A 41 -47.24 35.27 -12.86
N GLY A 42 -47.46 34.24 -12.03
CA GLY A 42 -47.93 34.27 -10.62
C GLY A 42 -49.47 34.19 -10.60
N ASP A 43 -50.21 33.44 -9.77
CA ASP A 43 -49.92 32.47 -8.68
C ASP A 43 -51.14 31.47 -8.63
N SER A 44 -51.39 30.52 -7.71
CA SER A 44 -50.85 30.17 -6.38
C SER A 44 -51.28 28.73 -5.96
N LEU A 45 -50.71 28.18 -4.87
CA LEU A 45 -51.32 27.46 -3.71
C LEU A 45 -52.63 26.61 -3.93
N LYS A 46 -52.87 25.44 -3.30
CA LYS A 46 -52.47 24.93 -1.96
C LYS A 46 -52.90 23.46 -1.72
N ASP A 47 -52.23 22.79 -0.78
CA ASP A 47 -52.71 21.76 0.19
C ASP A 47 -53.45 20.44 -0.20
N LYS A 48 -52.77 19.32 0.15
CA LYS A 48 -53.21 18.20 1.04
C LYS A 48 -54.08 17.00 0.59
N THR A 49 -53.71 15.87 1.25
CA THR A 49 -54.45 14.61 1.59
C THR A 49 -54.81 13.65 0.42
N ARG A 50 -54.41 12.35 0.38
CA ARG A 50 -54.40 11.17 1.31
C ARG A 50 -55.71 10.33 1.19
N VAL A 51 -55.60 8.97 1.23
CA VAL A 51 -56.72 7.96 1.40
C VAL A 51 -57.52 7.68 0.07
N THR A 52 -57.93 6.47 -0.40
CA THR A 52 -58.01 5.05 0.11
C THR A 52 -58.04 3.96 -1.00
N LEU A 53 -58.04 2.69 -0.56
CA LEU A 53 -58.34 1.41 -1.25
C LEU A 53 -59.65 1.32 -2.10
N SER A 54 -59.66 0.37 -3.06
CA SER A 54 -60.70 -0.67 -3.36
C SER A 54 -60.18 -1.56 -4.52
N SER A 55 -60.09 -2.91 -4.55
CA SER A 55 -60.89 -4.08 -4.08
C SER A 55 -61.92 -4.62 -5.09
N PHE A 56 -61.76 -5.91 -5.46
CA PHE A 56 -62.60 -6.79 -6.33
C PHE A 56 -62.65 -6.46 -7.85
N ALA A 57 -62.86 -7.40 -8.79
CA ALA A 57 -63.47 -8.74 -8.68
C ALA A 57 -62.88 -9.84 -9.63
N VAL A 58 -63.45 -11.05 -9.54
CA VAL A 58 -63.05 -12.35 -10.12
C VAL A 58 -63.80 -12.69 -11.43
N LEU A 59 -63.17 -13.41 -12.37
CA LEU A 59 -63.78 -14.55 -13.11
C LEU A 59 -62.68 -15.43 -13.81
N PRO A 60 -62.89 -16.75 -14.07
CA PRO A 60 -61.80 -17.70 -14.38
C PRO A 60 -61.90 -18.41 -15.77
N LEU A 61 -61.11 -19.49 -15.94
CA LEU A 61 -60.97 -20.45 -17.08
C LEU A 61 -60.03 -19.96 -18.22
N LEU A 62 -58.97 -20.69 -18.59
CA LEU A 62 -58.99 -22.05 -19.14
C LEU A 62 -57.70 -22.85 -18.86
N LEU A 63 -57.84 -24.18 -18.82
CA LEU A 63 -56.74 -25.16 -18.75
C LEU A 63 -56.13 -25.41 -20.14
N PHE A 64 -54.80 -25.42 -20.23
CA PHE A 64 -54.07 -26.29 -21.15
C PHE A 64 -52.84 -26.83 -20.43
N GLY A 65 -52.73 -28.16 -20.35
CA GLY A 65 -51.59 -28.83 -19.75
C GLY A 65 -50.44 -28.95 -20.74
N PHE A 66 -49.23 -28.65 -20.28
CA PHE A 66 -47.98 -29.17 -20.85
C PHE A 66 -47.22 -29.88 -19.73
N GLU A 67 -46.66 -31.04 -20.03
CA GLU A 67 -45.89 -31.82 -19.07
C GLU A 67 -44.61 -31.06 -18.68
N ALA A 68 -44.51 -30.68 -17.41
CA ALA A 68 -43.26 -30.18 -16.86
C ALA A 68 -42.34 -31.37 -16.62
N GLY A 69 -41.19 -31.39 -17.31
CA GLY A 69 -40.06 -32.24 -16.93
C GLY A 69 -39.61 -31.94 -15.49
N PRO A 70 -38.83 -32.83 -14.85
CA PRO A 70 -38.46 -32.68 -13.46
C PRO A 70 -37.78 -31.34 -13.22
N VAL A 71 -38.36 -30.53 -12.34
CA VAL A 71 -37.79 -29.26 -11.91
C VAL A 71 -36.42 -29.56 -11.31
N ARG A 72 -35.37 -29.18 -12.04
CA ARG A 72 -33.99 -29.24 -11.58
C ARG A 72 -33.91 -28.43 -10.29
N ALA A 73 -33.61 -29.10 -9.18
CA ALA A 73 -33.53 -28.46 -7.88
C ALA A 73 -32.62 -27.21 -7.99
N GLN A 74 -33.08 -26.09 -7.45
CA GLN A 74 -32.22 -24.92 -7.27
C GLN A 74 -31.09 -25.35 -6.34
N THR A 75 -29.89 -25.47 -6.87
CA THR A 75 -28.68 -25.75 -6.09
C THR A 75 -28.48 -24.63 -5.07
N GLU A 76 -28.42 -24.98 -3.79
CA GLU A 76 -28.13 -24.02 -2.74
C GLU A 76 -26.80 -23.31 -3.02
N ILE A 77 -26.77 -21.99 -2.79
CA ILE A 77 -25.58 -21.17 -3.02
C ILE A 77 -24.55 -21.52 -1.93
N SER A 78 -23.38 -21.99 -2.36
CA SER A 78 -22.28 -22.43 -1.47
C SER A 78 -21.74 -21.29 -0.60
N LEU A 79 -21.10 -21.64 0.52
CA LEU A 79 -20.47 -20.67 1.43
C LEU A 79 -19.52 -19.71 0.69
N THR A 80 -18.65 -20.26 -0.17
CA THR A 80 -17.74 -19.49 -1.03
C THR A 80 -18.50 -18.46 -1.87
N GLN A 81 -19.57 -18.84 -2.56
CA GLN A 81 -20.35 -17.93 -3.39
C GLN A 81 -21.06 -16.84 -2.58
N ARG A 82 -21.54 -17.18 -1.37
CA ARG A 82 -22.14 -16.20 -0.44
C ARG A 82 -21.10 -15.17 0.01
N ILE A 83 -19.90 -15.60 0.41
CA ILE A 83 -18.80 -14.72 0.81
C ILE A 83 -18.32 -13.85 -0.37
N GLN A 84 -18.14 -14.43 -1.56
CA GLN A 84 -17.76 -13.71 -2.78
C GLN A 84 -18.74 -12.57 -3.12
N LYS A 85 -20.06 -12.79 -2.91
CA LYS A 85 -21.09 -11.76 -3.09
C LYS A 85 -20.98 -10.60 -2.08
N VAL A 86 -20.41 -10.82 -0.89
CA VAL A 86 -20.17 -9.76 0.09
C VAL A 86 -18.90 -8.99 -0.24
N ILE A 87 -17.78 -9.69 -0.47
CA ILE A 87 -16.49 -9.02 -0.70
C ILE A 87 -16.40 -8.32 -2.06
N GLY A 88 -17.17 -8.77 -3.06
CA GLY A 88 -17.24 -8.16 -4.40
C GLY A 88 -18.12 -6.92 -4.52
N ARG A 89 -18.57 -6.31 -3.41
CA ARG A 89 -19.38 -5.08 -3.45
C ARG A 89 -18.53 -3.85 -3.81
N PRO A 90 -19.06 -2.85 -4.55
CA PRO A 90 -18.27 -1.71 -5.02
C PRO A 90 -17.57 -0.91 -3.91
N GLU A 91 -18.18 -0.79 -2.73
CA GLU A 91 -17.61 -0.14 -1.55
C GLU A 91 -16.32 -0.80 -1.02
N PHE A 92 -16.05 -2.06 -1.41
CA PHE A 92 -14.86 -2.81 -1.01
C PHE A 92 -13.85 -3.02 -2.14
N ALA A 93 -13.99 -2.34 -3.29
CA ALA A 93 -13.13 -2.54 -4.48
C ALA A 93 -11.62 -2.28 -4.25
N HIS A 94 -11.25 -1.60 -3.17
CA HIS A 94 -9.86 -1.33 -2.77
C HIS A 94 -9.49 -1.93 -1.40
N ALA A 95 -10.39 -2.70 -0.81
CA ALA A 95 -10.22 -3.22 0.54
C ALA A 95 -9.52 -4.58 0.56
N ASN A 96 -8.81 -4.86 1.64
CA ASN A 96 -8.17 -6.14 1.89
C ASN A 96 -9.04 -6.98 2.82
N PHE A 97 -9.47 -8.16 2.39
CA PHE A 97 -10.16 -9.14 3.23
C PHE A 97 -9.23 -10.26 3.67
N GLY A 98 -9.30 -10.63 4.96
CA GLY A 98 -8.76 -11.87 5.52
C GLY A 98 -9.89 -12.66 6.14
N ILE A 99 -10.06 -13.93 5.79
CA ILE A 99 -11.20 -14.74 6.25
C ILE A 99 -10.73 -16.15 6.49
N GLU A 100 -11.05 -16.73 7.64
CA GLU A 100 -11.00 -18.17 7.84
C GLU A 100 -12.21 -18.68 8.64
N PHE A 101 -12.74 -19.83 8.23
CA PHE A 101 -13.66 -20.65 9.00
C PHE A 101 -13.02 -22.01 9.26
N TYR A 102 -12.97 -22.43 10.52
CA TYR A 102 -12.35 -23.67 10.97
C TYR A 102 -13.38 -24.53 11.71
N SER A 103 -13.59 -25.76 11.25
CA SER A 103 -14.49 -26.73 11.87
C SER A 103 -13.85 -27.36 13.10
N LEU A 104 -14.42 -27.04 14.26
CA LEU A 104 -14.00 -27.57 15.55
C LEU A 104 -14.35 -29.06 15.71
N ASP A 105 -15.42 -29.50 15.04
CA ASP A 105 -15.85 -30.91 15.06
C ASP A 105 -14.93 -31.84 14.24
N THR A 106 -14.25 -31.30 13.21
CA THR A 106 -13.43 -32.09 12.28
C THR A 106 -11.93 -31.75 12.30
N GLY A 107 -11.54 -30.63 12.93
CA GLY A 107 -10.16 -30.14 12.94
C GLY A 107 -9.68 -29.68 11.56
N LYS A 108 -10.56 -29.06 10.76
CA LYS A 108 -10.27 -28.69 9.36
C LYS A 108 -10.77 -27.30 9.00
N VAL A 109 -10.01 -26.62 8.15
CA VAL A 109 -10.44 -25.41 7.44
C VAL A 109 -11.66 -25.74 6.55
N VAL A 110 -12.69 -24.90 6.66
CA VAL A 110 -13.94 -24.96 5.89
C VAL A 110 -13.92 -23.96 4.74
N TYR A 111 -13.31 -22.80 4.97
CA TYR A 111 -13.09 -21.73 4.00
C TYR A 111 -11.90 -20.87 4.44
N ALA A 112 -11.07 -20.43 3.50
CA ALA A 112 -9.95 -19.52 3.74
C ALA A 112 -9.79 -18.51 2.59
N LEU A 113 -9.43 -17.27 2.94
CA LEU A 113 -9.05 -16.19 2.04
C LEU A 113 -7.98 -15.34 2.73
N ASN A 114 -6.77 -15.24 2.17
CA ASN A 114 -5.63 -14.54 2.77
C ASN A 114 -5.37 -14.95 4.24
N ALA A 115 -5.64 -16.21 4.59
CA ALA A 115 -5.65 -16.73 5.95
C ALA A 115 -4.35 -16.46 6.75
N ALA A 116 -3.19 -16.57 6.10
CA ALA A 116 -1.87 -16.33 6.68
C ALA A 116 -1.32 -14.90 6.47
N LYS A 117 -2.16 -13.93 6.07
CA LYS A 117 -1.75 -12.53 5.97
C LYS A 117 -2.13 -11.78 7.25
N LEU A 118 -1.27 -10.88 7.68
CA LEU A 118 -1.51 -10.02 8.84
C LEU A 118 -2.48 -8.88 8.49
N PHE A 119 -3.46 -8.63 9.35
CA PHE A 119 -4.42 -7.54 9.25
C PHE A 119 -4.46 -6.76 10.57
N VAL A 120 -4.68 -5.45 10.51
CA VAL A 120 -4.95 -4.66 11.73
C VAL A 120 -6.27 -5.17 12.34
N PRO A 121 -6.24 -5.83 13.51
CA PRO A 121 -7.36 -6.61 14.04
C PRO A 121 -8.38 -5.72 14.77
N ALA A 122 -7.99 -4.48 15.07
CA ALA A 122 -8.70 -3.54 15.94
C ALA A 122 -9.12 -4.23 17.25
N SER A 123 -10.23 -3.82 17.88
CA SER A 123 -10.71 -4.41 19.15
C SER A 123 -11.09 -5.91 19.15
N THR A 124 -10.74 -6.69 18.13
CA THR A 124 -10.63 -8.15 18.27
C THR A 124 -9.37 -8.58 19.03
N THR A 125 -8.34 -7.71 19.16
CA THR A 125 -7.18 -7.88 20.07
C THR A 125 -7.60 -8.28 21.47
N LYS A 126 -8.70 -7.70 21.98
CA LYS A 126 -9.28 -8.03 23.28
C LYS A 126 -9.60 -9.52 23.47
N THR A 127 -9.82 -10.29 22.39
CA THR A 127 -10.01 -11.75 22.50
C THR A 127 -8.75 -12.49 22.94
N LEU A 128 -7.57 -11.96 22.59
CA LEU A 128 -6.28 -12.43 23.07
C LEU A 128 -6.10 -11.95 24.52
N THR A 129 -6.08 -10.64 24.74
CA THR A 129 -5.81 -10.00 26.04
C THR A 129 -6.70 -10.53 27.16
N GLU A 130 -8.03 -10.49 26.98
CA GLU A 130 -8.98 -10.93 28.00
C GLU A 130 -8.99 -12.45 28.18
N GLY A 131 -8.66 -13.19 27.11
CA GLY A 131 -8.41 -14.62 27.22
C GLY A 131 -7.19 -14.90 28.10
N THR A 132 -6.07 -14.22 27.88
CA THR A 132 -4.85 -14.35 28.69
C THR A 132 -5.09 -13.96 30.15
N VAL A 133 -5.77 -12.84 30.40
CA VAL A 133 -6.18 -12.38 31.75
C VAL A 133 -7.05 -13.45 32.43
N LEU A 134 -8.10 -13.92 31.77
CA LEU A 134 -8.96 -15.00 32.26
C LEU A 134 -8.18 -16.30 32.53
N ALA A 135 -7.26 -16.66 31.65
CA ALA A 135 -6.51 -17.92 31.72
C ALA A 135 -5.45 -17.95 32.82
N LYS A 136 -4.84 -16.79 33.15
CA LYS A 136 -3.76 -16.67 34.14
C LYS A 136 -4.26 -16.34 35.54
N LEU A 137 -5.31 -15.53 35.67
CA LEU A 137 -5.93 -15.21 36.97
C LEU A 137 -7.06 -16.18 37.36
N GLY A 138 -7.78 -16.71 36.37
CA GLY A 138 -8.91 -17.63 36.54
C GLY A 138 -10.27 -16.92 36.71
N PRO A 139 -11.39 -17.53 36.26
CA PRO A 139 -12.72 -16.90 36.25
C PRO A 139 -13.22 -16.46 37.63
N GLY A 140 -12.75 -17.11 38.70
CA GLY A 140 -13.12 -16.82 40.09
C GLY A 140 -12.24 -15.78 40.78
N TYR A 141 -11.23 -15.22 40.11
CA TYR A 141 -10.40 -14.15 40.67
C TYR A 141 -11.26 -12.94 41.05
N ARG A 142 -10.85 -12.21 42.10
CA ARG A 142 -11.51 -11.00 42.57
C ARG A 142 -10.45 -9.98 42.98
N PHE A 143 -10.68 -8.73 42.64
CA PHE A 143 -9.89 -7.61 43.12
C PHE A 143 -10.26 -7.29 44.56
N HIS A 144 -9.30 -6.79 45.32
CA HIS A 144 -9.43 -6.53 46.75
C HIS A 144 -8.92 -5.13 47.07
N THR A 145 -9.79 -4.15 46.89
CA THR A 145 -9.52 -2.73 47.11
C THR A 145 -9.66 -2.43 48.61
N ARG A 146 -8.52 -2.27 49.29
CA ARG A 146 -8.42 -2.22 50.77
C ARG A 146 -8.07 -0.83 51.27
N VAL A 147 -8.60 -0.48 52.44
CA VAL A 147 -8.22 0.72 53.18
C VAL A 147 -7.42 0.35 54.42
N TYR A 148 -6.23 0.93 54.56
CA TYR A 148 -5.36 0.77 55.71
C TYR A 148 -5.17 2.08 56.47
N ARG A 149 -4.93 1.99 57.78
CA ARG A 149 -4.52 3.12 58.62
C ARG A 149 -3.05 3.04 59.01
N THR A 150 -2.41 4.19 59.18
CA THR A 150 -1.08 4.30 59.79
C THR A 150 -1.20 4.89 61.19
N GLY A 151 -0.40 4.40 62.15
CA GLY A 151 -0.51 4.82 63.54
C GLY A 151 -1.76 4.28 64.27
N SER A 152 -2.02 4.80 65.47
CA SER A 152 -3.09 4.35 66.38
C SER A 152 -4.38 5.17 66.23
N VAL A 153 -5.53 4.52 66.45
CA VAL A 153 -6.81 5.20 66.71
C VAL A 153 -6.98 5.36 68.22
N ASP A 154 -7.30 6.56 68.69
CA ASP A 154 -7.57 6.80 70.11
C ASP A 154 -9.02 6.49 70.52
N LYS A 155 -9.32 6.57 71.82
CA LYS A 155 -10.65 6.29 72.40
C LYS A 155 -11.78 7.21 71.91
N HIS A 156 -11.47 8.26 71.15
CA HIS A 156 -12.43 9.19 70.55
C HIS A 156 -12.57 8.96 69.03
N GLY A 157 -11.97 7.90 68.50
CA GLY A 157 -11.97 7.59 67.07
C GLY A 157 -11.02 8.48 66.26
N THR A 158 -10.04 9.14 66.89
CA THR A 158 -9.06 9.95 66.16
C THR A 158 -7.87 9.10 65.72
N LEU A 159 -7.68 8.98 64.40
CA LEU A 159 -6.53 8.36 63.79
C LEU A 159 -5.30 9.30 63.85
N LYS A 160 -4.25 8.85 64.54
CA LYS A 160 -2.95 9.52 64.67
C LYS A 160 -2.00 9.11 63.54
N GLY A 161 -2.42 9.35 62.30
CA GLY A 161 -1.65 9.07 61.08
C GLY A 161 -2.47 9.21 59.80
N ASP A 162 -1.85 8.84 58.68
CA ASP A 162 -2.43 8.78 57.33
C ASP A 162 -3.40 7.58 57.18
N LEU A 163 -4.41 7.72 56.31
CA LEU A 163 -5.31 6.68 55.82
C LEU A 163 -5.00 6.42 54.33
N ILE A 164 -4.97 5.16 53.90
CA ILE A 164 -4.48 4.75 52.58
C ILE A 164 -5.49 3.83 51.90
N LEU A 165 -6.02 4.24 50.75
CA LEU A 165 -6.79 3.38 49.84
C LEU A 165 -5.84 2.74 48.83
N VAL A 166 -5.71 1.41 48.84
CA VAL A 166 -4.81 0.69 47.94
C VAL A 166 -5.55 0.35 46.64
N ALA A 167 -5.02 0.87 45.55
CA ALA A 167 -5.53 0.68 44.20
C ALA A 167 -5.17 -0.73 43.71
N SER A 168 -6.16 -1.64 43.71
CA SER A 168 -5.91 -3.06 43.47
C SER A 168 -5.97 -3.48 42.00
N GLY A 169 -6.21 -2.55 41.07
CA GLY A 169 -6.47 -2.82 39.66
C GLY A 169 -7.94 -3.13 39.35
N ASP A 170 -8.86 -2.92 40.32
CA ASP A 170 -10.30 -3.17 40.17
C ASP A 170 -10.93 -2.20 39.15
N PRO A 171 -11.45 -2.70 38.01
CA PRO A 171 -12.07 -1.86 37.00
C PRO A 171 -13.50 -1.42 37.38
N ASN A 172 -14.13 -2.01 38.41
CA ASN A 172 -15.56 -1.84 38.70
C ASN A 172 -15.85 -1.09 40.00
N LEU A 173 -15.05 -0.08 40.38
CA LEU A 173 -15.45 0.89 41.41
C LEU A 173 -16.46 1.89 40.82
N SER A 174 -17.63 1.37 40.41
CA SER A 174 -18.67 2.05 39.62
C SER A 174 -20.07 1.61 40.05
N ASN A 175 -21.10 2.07 39.33
CA ASN A 175 -22.49 1.63 39.49
C ASN A 175 -22.84 0.36 38.68
N ARG A 176 -21.87 -0.28 38.03
CA ARG A 176 -22.08 -1.54 37.27
C ARG A 176 -22.51 -2.70 38.19
N ILE A 177 -22.01 -2.75 39.42
CA ILE A 177 -22.24 -3.86 40.37
C ILE A 177 -23.71 -3.98 40.77
N GLN A 178 -24.31 -5.13 40.47
CA GLN A 178 -25.69 -5.47 40.81
C GLN A 178 -25.78 -6.26 42.14
N PRO A 179 -26.94 -6.25 42.83
CA PRO A 179 -27.11 -6.95 44.11
C PRO A 179 -26.93 -8.47 44.08
N ASP A 180 -27.02 -9.10 42.90
CA ASP A 180 -26.78 -10.53 42.70
C ASP A 180 -25.30 -10.86 42.43
N GLY A 181 -24.43 -9.86 42.40
CA GLY A 181 -23.00 -10.00 42.12
C GLY A 181 -22.65 -10.02 40.63
N THR A 182 -23.60 -9.72 39.74
CA THR A 182 -23.33 -9.49 38.31
C THR A 182 -22.91 -8.05 38.01
N LEU A 183 -22.38 -7.82 36.81
CA LEU A 183 -22.11 -6.48 36.27
C LEU A 183 -23.13 -6.12 35.18
N ALA A 184 -23.74 -4.95 35.32
CA ALA A 184 -24.59 -4.33 34.32
C ALA A 184 -23.79 -3.59 33.25
N PHE A 185 -24.32 -3.57 32.03
CA PHE A 185 -23.80 -2.81 30.89
C PHE A 185 -24.95 -2.41 29.96
N ALA A 186 -24.69 -1.45 29.08
CA ALA A 186 -25.54 -1.12 27.93
C ALA A 186 -24.77 -1.47 26.64
N ASP A 187 -25.47 -1.75 25.53
CA ASP A 187 -24.83 -2.18 24.27
C ASP A 187 -23.86 -1.12 23.70
N GLU A 188 -24.10 0.15 24.01
CA GLU A 188 -23.21 1.28 23.82
C GLU A 188 -22.77 1.79 25.21
N ASP A 189 -21.48 1.73 25.51
CA ASP A 189 -20.98 2.05 26.84
C ASP A 189 -20.83 3.55 27.07
N HIS A 190 -21.07 4.00 28.31
CA HIS A 190 -20.99 5.41 28.69
C HIS A 190 -19.58 6.01 28.48
N SER A 191 -18.52 5.21 28.54
CA SER A 191 -17.15 5.64 28.20
C SER A 191 -17.01 6.16 26.75
N TYR A 192 -17.92 5.79 25.84
CA TYR A 192 -17.97 6.26 24.45
C TYR A 192 -19.13 7.23 24.17
N GLY A 193 -19.73 7.82 25.21
CA GLY A 193 -20.94 8.64 25.08
C GLY A 193 -22.22 7.80 24.93
N GLY A 194 -22.21 6.53 25.35
CA GLY A 194 -23.45 5.78 25.58
C GLY A 194 -24.25 6.30 26.79
N PRO A 195 -25.46 5.76 27.05
CA PRO A 195 -26.24 6.13 28.23
C PRO A 195 -25.55 5.67 29.52
N ALA A 196 -25.40 6.58 30.49
CA ALA A 196 -24.95 6.25 31.83
C ALA A 196 -25.88 5.23 32.52
N LEU A 197 -25.28 4.28 33.24
CA LEU A 197 -26.03 3.26 33.97
C LEU A 197 -26.80 3.86 35.16
N PRO A 198 -27.94 3.26 35.55
CA PRO A 198 -28.70 3.72 36.72
C PRO A 198 -27.96 3.41 38.02
N GLY A 199 -27.87 4.39 38.92
CA GLY A 199 -27.26 4.23 40.24
C GLY A 199 -26.15 5.25 40.49
N ASP A 200 -25.62 5.25 41.72
CA ASP A 200 -24.57 6.17 42.17
C ASP A 200 -23.19 5.63 41.76
N PRO A 201 -22.46 6.24 40.81
CA PRO A 201 -21.16 5.73 40.36
C PRO A 201 -20.08 5.77 41.43
N LEU A 202 -20.30 6.49 42.55
CA LEU A 202 -19.41 6.48 43.72
C LEU A 202 -19.88 5.53 44.83
N ALA A 203 -20.86 4.64 44.57
CA ALA A 203 -21.43 3.75 45.60
C ALA A 203 -20.37 2.94 46.36
N VAL A 204 -19.40 2.36 45.66
CA VAL A 204 -18.31 1.57 46.27
C VAL A 204 -17.42 2.44 47.16
N ILE A 205 -17.00 3.62 46.68
CA ILE A 205 -16.16 4.57 47.43
C ILE A 205 -16.90 5.10 48.67
N LYS A 206 -18.20 5.40 48.53
CA LYS A 206 -19.09 5.81 49.61
C LYS A 206 -19.31 4.70 50.63
N GLN A 207 -19.30 3.42 50.22
CA GLN A 207 -19.38 2.30 51.15
C GLN A 207 -18.06 2.11 51.92
N LEU A 208 -16.91 2.12 51.24
CA LEU A 208 -15.59 2.08 51.90
C LEU A 208 -15.43 3.18 52.96
N ALA A 209 -15.91 4.39 52.67
CA ALA A 209 -15.89 5.50 53.63
C ALA A 209 -16.81 5.28 54.86
N LYS A 210 -18.00 4.71 54.65
CA LYS A 210 -18.89 4.30 55.76
C LYS A 210 -18.27 3.19 56.60
N ASP A 211 -17.57 2.24 55.97
CA ASP A 211 -16.92 1.13 56.66
C ASP A 211 -15.73 1.61 57.50
N VAL A 212 -14.98 2.61 57.04
CA VAL A 212 -13.96 3.31 57.85
C VAL A 212 -14.57 3.96 59.10
N ALA A 213 -15.72 4.62 58.95
CA ALA A 213 -16.45 5.23 60.08
C ALA A 213 -17.03 4.17 61.03
N ALA A 214 -17.58 3.08 60.50
CA ALA A 214 -18.12 1.96 61.27
C ALA A 214 -17.02 1.21 62.06
N ASN A 215 -15.80 1.13 61.51
CA ASN A 215 -14.61 0.62 62.20
C ASN A 215 -13.95 1.63 63.15
N GLY A 216 -14.69 2.68 63.56
CA GLY A 216 -14.36 3.53 64.69
C GLY A 216 -13.41 4.69 64.38
N ILE A 217 -13.18 5.03 63.10
CA ILE A 217 -12.43 6.23 62.73
C ILE A 217 -13.42 7.36 62.44
N HIS A 218 -13.48 8.35 63.33
CA HIS A 218 -14.34 9.53 63.22
C HIS A 218 -13.54 10.82 62.96
N LYS A 219 -12.21 10.76 63.07
CA LYS A 219 -11.31 11.89 62.78
C LYS A 219 -9.96 11.41 62.27
N ILE A 220 -9.38 12.10 61.29
CA ILE A 220 -8.07 11.77 60.71
C ILE A 220 -7.15 12.99 60.83
N GLU A 221 -6.02 12.82 61.54
CA GLU A 221 -5.02 13.89 61.69
C GLU A 221 -3.95 13.91 60.59
N GLY A 222 -3.67 12.76 59.96
CA GLY A 222 -2.80 12.67 58.79
C GLY A 222 -3.53 12.97 57.48
N ARG A 223 -2.96 12.49 56.38
CA ARG A 223 -3.46 12.60 55.00
C ARG A 223 -4.39 11.43 54.66
N VAL A 224 -5.20 11.62 53.63
CA VAL A 224 -5.82 10.52 52.88
C VAL A 224 -4.98 10.33 51.62
N LEU A 225 -4.53 9.10 51.37
CA LEU A 225 -3.62 8.74 50.28
C LEU A 225 -4.26 7.66 49.41
N ILE A 226 -3.97 7.71 48.12
CA ILE A 226 -4.23 6.62 47.17
C ILE A 226 -2.90 5.96 46.87
N ASP A 227 -2.81 4.65 47.03
CA ASP A 227 -1.61 3.88 46.70
C ASP A 227 -1.80 3.18 45.35
N THR A 228 -1.17 3.75 44.31
CA THR A 228 -1.10 3.21 42.95
C THR A 228 0.24 2.51 42.65
N SER A 229 0.92 1.94 43.66
CA SER A 229 2.18 1.20 43.48
C SER A 229 2.06 -0.13 42.73
N LEU A 230 0.84 -0.57 42.39
CA LEU A 230 0.60 -1.66 41.44
C LEU A 230 1.00 -1.21 40.02
N PHE A 231 0.49 -0.05 39.59
CA PHE A 231 1.00 0.79 38.50
C PHE A 231 0.38 2.21 38.58
N PRO A 232 1.17 3.27 38.39
CA PRO A 232 0.71 4.66 38.56
C PRO A 232 -0.19 5.14 37.40
N ASP A 233 -0.71 6.37 37.51
CA ASP A 233 -1.30 7.11 36.38
C ASP A 233 -0.29 7.13 35.21
N GLY A 234 -0.65 6.52 34.09
CA GLY A 234 0.23 6.24 32.95
C GLY A 234 -0.18 6.93 31.65
N PRO A 235 0.13 6.35 30.47
CA PRO A 235 -0.34 6.88 29.21
C PRO A 235 -1.87 6.78 29.07
N ARG A 236 -2.42 7.55 28.13
CA ARG A 236 -3.85 7.47 27.78
C ARG A 236 -4.09 6.31 26.82
N GLU A 237 -5.19 5.60 27.03
CA GLU A 237 -5.66 4.56 26.12
C GLU A 237 -6.19 5.20 24.82
N GLY A 238 -5.87 4.63 23.66
CA GLY A 238 -6.01 5.29 22.36
C GLY A 238 -7.44 5.59 21.87
N GLY A 239 -8.44 4.80 22.29
CA GLY A 239 -9.83 4.93 21.85
C GLY A 239 -10.73 5.78 22.76
N THR A 240 -10.61 5.62 24.08
CA THR A 240 -11.35 6.43 25.08
C THR A 240 -10.62 7.71 25.44
N ASN A 241 -9.32 7.81 25.14
CA ASN A 241 -8.42 8.88 25.59
C ASN A 241 -8.35 9.01 27.14
N VAL A 242 -8.71 7.96 27.88
CA VAL A 242 -8.68 7.94 29.36
C VAL A 242 -7.29 7.52 29.86
N VAL A 243 -6.83 8.14 30.94
CA VAL A 243 -5.57 7.80 31.60
C VAL A 243 -5.67 6.41 32.26
N MET A 244 -4.79 5.48 31.87
CA MET A 244 -4.67 4.18 32.53
C MET A 244 -4.06 4.34 33.92
N SER A 245 -4.59 3.64 34.91
CA SER A 245 -4.12 3.70 36.31
C SER A 245 -4.66 2.50 37.08
N SER A 246 -3.93 2.02 38.08
CA SER A 246 -4.39 0.92 38.95
C SER A 246 -5.60 1.28 39.82
N ILE A 247 -5.99 2.56 39.85
CA ILE A 247 -7.27 3.03 40.37
C ILE A 247 -8.21 3.43 39.23
N MET A 248 -9.39 2.79 39.20
CA MET A 248 -10.47 3.13 38.29
C MET A 248 -11.75 3.36 39.06
N ILE A 249 -12.33 4.55 38.91
CA ILE A 249 -13.64 4.89 39.48
C ILE A 249 -14.50 5.42 38.35
N ASN A 250 -15.68 4.83 38.15
CA ASN A 250 -16.57 5.14 37.02
C ASN A 250 -15.81 5.20 35.67
N ASP A 251 -14.97 4.20 35.39
CA ASP A 251 -14.13 4.14 34.19
C ASP A 251 -13.25 5.38 33.95
N ASN A 252 -12.90 6.08 35.04
CA ASN A 252 -12.12 7.32 35.08
C ASN A 252 -12.72 8.46 34.22
N VAL A 253 -14.05 8.47 34.08
CA VAL A 253 -14.82 9.50 33.38
C VAL A 253 -15.88 10.18 34.26
N ILE A 254 -16.24 11.40 33.87
CA ILE A 254 -17.48 12.07 34.32
C ILE A 254 -18.49 12.01 33.17
N ASP A 255 -19.68 11.53 33.48
CA ASP A 255 -20.84 11.50 32.59
C ASP A 255 -21.55 12.85 32.59
N LEU A 256 -21.89 13.32 31.40
CA LEU A 256 -22.70 14.51 31.16
C LEU A 256 -23.96 14.12 30.39
N LEU A 257 -25.10 14.70 30.78
CA LEU A 257 -26.32 14.66 29.96
C LEU A 257 -26.72 16.10 29.60
N ALA A 258 -26.46 16.48 28.36
CA ALA A 258 -26.69 17.83 27.87
C ALA A 258 -28.07 17.96 27.21
N THR A 259 -28.87 18.92 27.67
CA THR A 259 -30.23 19.19 27.19
C THR A 259 -30.28 20.54 26.49
N PRO A 260 -30.77 20.61 25.22
CA PRO A 260 -30.90 21.87 24.50
C PRO A 260 -31.91 22.81 25.17
N GLY A 261 -31.69 24.11 24.99
CA GLY A 261 -32.64 25.16 25.39
C GLY A 261 -33.89 25.20 24.52
N LYS A 262 -34.73 26.21 24.75
CA LYS A 262 -36.04 26.33 24.07
C LYS A 262 -35.94 27.05 22.73
N LYS A 263 -34.85 27.75 22.48
CA LYS A 263 -34.58 28.56 21.27
C LYS A 263 -33.11 28.50 20.90
N GLU A 264 -32.82 28.79 19.65
CA GLU A 264 -31.46 29.04 19.16
C GLU A 264 -30.76 30.12 20.02
N GLY A 265 -29.51 29.88 20.40
CA GLY A 265 -28.71 30.73 21.27
C GLY A 265 -28.93 30.54 22.77
N ASP A 266 -29.97 29.81 23.22
CA ASP A 266 -30.12 29.45 24.64
C ASP A 266 -28.95 28.53 25.07
N PRO A 267 -28.37 28.68 26.28
CA PRO A 267 -27.35 27.76 26.78
C PRO A 267 -27.93 26.36 27.06
N LEU A 268 -27.11 25.32 26.89
CA LEU A 268 -27.50 23.96 27.27
C LEU A 268 -27.53 23.80 28.80
N THR A 269 -28.47 22.98 29.29
CA THR A 269 -28.46 22.52 30.69
C THR A 269 -27.70 21.20 30.77
N LEU A 270 -26.80 21.08 31.75
CA LEU A 270 -26.00 19.88 31.98
C LEU A 270 -26.44 19.21 33.29
N ALA A 271 -26.73 17.91 33.24
CA ALA A 271 -26.63 17.04 34.42
C ALA A 271 -25.25 16.38 34.41
N VAL A 272 -24.64 16.23 35.60
CA VAL A 272 -23.26 15.77 35.79
C VAL A 272 -23.28 14.58 36.75
N SER A 273 -22.55 13.51 36.44
CA SER A 273 -22.44 12.33 37.31
C SER A 273 -21.07 11.67 37.19
N PRO A 274 -20.35 11.42 38.31
CA PRO A 274 -20.62 11.91 39.65
C PRO A 274 -20.42 13.42 39.80
N GLU A 275 -21.18 14.03 40.71
CA GLU A 275 -20.85 15.35 41.26
C GLU A 275 -19.65 15.24 42.22
N THR A 276 -18.64 16.09 42.05
CA THR A 276 -17.43 16.16 42.89
C THR A 276 -16.80 17.55 42.79
N SER A 277 -16.07 17.98 43.83
CA SER A 277 -15.24 19.20 43.79
C SER A 277 -13.98 19.07 42.94
N TYR A 278 -13.63 17.85 42.49
CA TYR A 278 -12.47 17.63 41.62
C TYR A 278 -12.60 18.34 40.26
N VAL A 279 -13.82 18.44 39.71
CA VAL A 279 -14.06 19.01 38.38
C VAL A 279 -14.99 20.23 38.45
N LYS A 280 -14.63 21.31 37.76
CA LYS A 280 -15.43 22.53 37.63
C LYS A 280 -15.69 22.82 36.16
N PHE A 281 -16.95 22.75 35.73
CA PHE A 281 -17.32 22.96 34.33
C PHE A 281 -17.57 24.44 34.01
N VAL A 282 -16.94 24.91 32.93
CA VAL A 282 -17.25 26.19 32.27
C VAL A 282 -18.05 25.85 31.01
N ASN A 283 -19.35 26.10 31.07
CA ASN A 283 -20.29 25.71 30.02
C ASN A 283 -20.44 26.84 28.98
N HIS A 284 -19.87 26.65 27.78
CA HIS A 284 -20.09 27.52 26.61
C HIS A 284 -21.01 26.86 25.55
N LEU A 285 -21.62 25.70 25.85
CA LEU A 285 -22.48 24.99 24.92
C LEU A 285 -23.77 25.76 24.63
N ALA A 286 -24.11 25.90 23.35
CA ALA A 286 -25.27 26.69 22.88
C ALA A 286 -26.27 25.88 22.06
N THR A 287 -27.55 26.27 22.10
CA THR A 287 -28.60 25.63 21.32
C THR A 287 -28.55 26.10 19.87
N SER A 288 -28.44 25.18 18.93
CA SER A 288 -28.36 25.45 17.49
C SER A 288 -29.74 25.36 16.78
N PRO A 289 -29.86 25.84 15.53
CA PRO A 289 -31.08 25.67 14.74
C PRO A 289 -31.51 24.20 14.60
N ALA A 290 -32.82 23.97 14.46
CA ALA A 290 -33.36 22.64 14.20
C ALA A 290 -32.81 22.07 12.88
N GLY A 291 -32.42 20.79 12.89
CA GLY A 291 -31.85 20.10 11.72
C GLY A 291 -30.34 20.30 11.53
N THR A 292 -29.65 21.00 12.42
CA THR A 292 -28.17 20.95 12.49
C THR A 292 -27.68 19.61 13.07
N LYS A 293 -26.43 19.22 12.83
CA LYS A 293 -25.80 18.06 13.48
C LYS A 293 -25.34 18.47 14.90
N PRO A 294 -25.62 17.68 15.95
CA PRO A 294 -25.01 17.85 17.27
C PRO A 294 -23.47 17.94 17.20
N SER A 295 -22.88 18.77 18.06
CA SER A 295 -21.44 18.82 18.26
C SER A 295 -21.07 18.96 19.75
N PHE A 296 -20.04 18.23 20.15
CA PHE A 296 -19.28 18.46 21.37
C PHE A 296 -17.82 18.55 20.95
N ASP A 297 -17.20 19.70 21.17
CA ASP A 297 -15.81 19.94 20.79
C ASP A 297 -14.88 19.36 21.86
N SER A 298 -13.60 19.15 21.53
CA SER A 298 -12.63 18.57 22.48
C SER A 298 -12.46 19.49 23.70
N PRO A 299 -12.67 18.99 24.94
CA PRO A 299 -12.68 19.85 26.12
C PRO A 299 -11.28 20.34 26.51
N ASP A 300 -11.17 21.63 26.84
CA ASP A 300 -9.95 22.23 27.38
C ASP A 300 -9.84 22.03 28.89
N PHE A 301 -8.68 21.60 29.38
CA PHE A 301 -8.41 21.35 30.80
C PHE A 301 -7.39 22.34 31.39
N VAL A 302 -7.73 22.94 32.53
CA VAL A 302 -6.81 23.74 33.35
C VAL A 302 -6.71 23.13 34.75
N THR A 303 -5.51 22.69 35.14
CA THR A 303 -5.27 22.24 36.52
C THR A 303 -5.12 23.43 37.46
N ASN A 304 -5.97 23.47 38.50
CA ASN A 304 -6.00 24.51 39.50
C ASN A 304 -4.90 24.29 40.57
N ALA A 305 -4.57 25.32 41.34
CA ALA A 305 -3.52 25.25 42.37
C ALA A 305 -3.83 24.28 43.53
N ASP A 306 -5.10 23.93 43.73
CA ASP A 306 -5.58 22.91 44.69
C ASP A 306 -5.58 21.49 44.09
N GLY A 307 -5.12 21.31 42.85
CA GLY A 307 -5.14 20.05 42.12
C GLY A 307 -6.52 19.62 41.61
N SER A 308 -7.57 20.44 41.75
CA SER A 308 -8.82 20.27 40.98
C SER A 308 -8.61 20.69 39.52
N VAL A 309 -9.54 20.32 38.63
CA VAL A 309 -9.48 20.69 37.21
C VAL A 309 -10.68 21.52 36.80
N THR A 310 -10.42 22.59 36.05
CA THR A 310 -11.44 23.37 35.37
C THR A 310 -11.53 22.87 33.93
N VAL A 311 -12.74 22.58 33.46
CA VAL A 311 -13.00 22.00 32.14
C VAL A 311 -13.93 22.91 31.35
N THR A 312 -13.47 23.41 30.21
CA THR A 312 -14.29 24.23 29.30
C THR A 312 -14.98 23.34 28.28
N LEU A 313 -16.29 23.51 28.12
CA LEU A 313 -17.13 22.73 27.21
C LEU A 313 -17.68 23.63 26.09
N GLU A 314 -17.36 23.28 24.84
CA GLU A 314 -17.80 23.98 23.63
C GLU A 314 -18.52 23.02 22.67
N GLY A 315 -19.34 23.55 21.76
CA GLY A 315 -20.22 22.79 20.87
C GLY A 315 -21.69 23.23 20.93
N SER A 316 -22.59 22.43 20.33
CA SER A 316 -24.00 22.78 20.21
C SER A 316 -24.97 21.61 20.05
N LEU A 317 -26.21 21.77 20.54
CA LEU A 317 -27.31 20.82 20.31
C LEU A 317 -28.52 21.48 19.61
N PRO A 318 -29.16 20.83 18.62
CA PRO A 318 -30.32 21.39 17.92
C PRO A 318 -31.52 21.59 18.84
N VAL A 319 -32.24 22.71 18.68
CA VAL A 319 -33.52 22.92 19.39
C VAL A 319 -34.50 21.77 19.11
N GLY A 320 -35.06 21.20 20.18
CA GLY A 320 -35.99 20.07 20.10
C GLY A 320 -35.34 18.69 19.90
N SER A 321 -34.01 18.58 19.87
CA SER A 321 -33.32 17.28 19.97
C SER A 321 -33.49 16.66 21.37
N ALA A 322 -33.39 15.33 21.45
CA ALA A 322 -33.35 14.63 22.73
C ALA A 322 -32.06 14.99 23.50
N PRO A 323 -32.05 14.94 24.84
CA PRO A 323 -30.82 15.11 25.61
C PRO A 323 -29.72 14.17 25.11
N GLN A 324 -28.52 14.69 24.89
CA GLN A 324 -27.40 13.91 24.39
C GLN A 324 -26.42 13.59 25.53
N PRO A 325 -26.04 12.32 25.72
CA PRO A 325 -24.91 11.96 26.57
C PRO A 325 -23.59 12.50 25.99
N ALA A 326 -22.66 12.82 26.88
CA ALA A 326 -21.27 13.14 26.57
C ALA A 326 -20.38 12.77 27.77
N THR A 327 -19.09 12.56 27.53
CA THR A 327 -18.21 11.92 28.51
C THR A 327 -16.87 12.64 28.61
N ILE A 328 -16.38 12.87 29.83
CA ILE A 328 -15.15 13.65 30.09
C ILE A 328 -14.10 12.75 30.73
N ALA A 329 -13.07 12.40 29.95
CA ALA A 329 -11.90 11.64 30.39
C ALA A 329 -11.02 12.44 31.37
N LEU A 330 -10.86 11.94 32.59
CA LEU A 330 -10.16 12.66 33.65
C LEU A 330 -8.63 12.64 33.47
N PRO A 331 -7.92 13.76 33.74
CA PRO A 331 -6.46 13.85 33.51
C PRO A 331 -5.60 13.27 34.64
N SER A 332 -6.19 12.92 35.79
CA SER A 332 -5.53 12.11 36.83
C SER A 332 -6.59 11.31 37.60
N PRO A 333 -6.67 9.98 37.35
CA PRO A 333 -7.43 9.04 38.16
C PRO A 333 -7.03 9.05 39.64
N THR A 334 -5.73 9.10 39.95
CA THR A 334 -5.24 9.13 41.33
C THR A 334 -5.79 10.34 42.10
N ARG A 335 -5.80 11.54 41.50
CA ARG A 335 -6.31 12.75 42.18
C ARG A 335 -7.84 12.79 42.24
N PHE A 336 -8.53 12.25 41.24
CA PHE A 336 -9.98 12.04 41.31
C PHE A 336 -10.32 11.15 42.50
N ALA A 337 -9.69 9.98 42.61
CA ALA A 337 -9.90 9.02 43.67
C ALA A 337 -9.63 9.59 45.07
N GLU A 338 -8.54 10.35 45.26
CA GLU A 338 -8.28 11.04 46.53
C GLU A 338 -9.44 11.98 46.88
N THR A 339 -9.92 12.76 45.90
CA THR A 339 -10.96 13.77 46.13
C THR A 339 -12.29 13.11 46.49
N VAL A 340 -12.79 12.17 45.69
CA VAL A 340 -14.09 11.52 45.95
C VAL A 340 -14.08 10.65 47.20
N PHE A 341 -12.94 10.02 47.56
CA PHE A 341 -12.84 9.27 48.81
C PHE A 341 -12.83 10.20 50.03
N ARG A 342 -12.19 11.37 49.95
CA ARG A 342 -12.25 12.39 51.01
C ARG A 342 -13.65 12.98 51.18
N GLU A 343 -14.34 13.26 50.07
CA GLU A 343 -15.74 13.70 50.07
C GLU A 343 -16.65 12.64 50.71
N ALA A 344 -16.46 11.37 50.34
CA ALA A 344 -17.17 10.24 50.92
C ALA A 344 -16.91 10.07 52.43
N LEU A 345 -15.67 10.24 52.89
CA LEU A 345 -15.31 10.20 54.32
C LEU A 345 -16.01 11.31 55.11
N VAL A 346 -16.01 12.54 54.60
CA VAL A 346 -16.73 13.66 55.23
C VAL A 346 -18.25 13.40 55.24
N ALA A 347 -18.81 12.88 54.15
CA ALA A 347 -20.23 12.50 54.07
C ALA A 347 -20.60 11.34 55.02
N ALA A 348 -19.66 10.45 55.33
CA ALA A 348 -19.78 9.40 56.34
C ALA A 348 -19.58 9.90 57.79
N GLY A 349 -19.31 11.19 57.99
CA GLY A 349 -19.13 11.81 59.31
C GLY A 349 -17.70 11.80 59.86
N VAL A 350 -16.69 11.56 59.01
CA VAL A 350 -15.27 11.57 59.41
C VAL A 350 -14.66 12.96 59.24
N GLU A 351 -14.16 13.56 60.32
CA GLU A 351 -13.48 14.87 60.29
C GLU A 351 -12.05 14.74 59.73
N LEU A 352 -11.73 15.49 58.67
CA LEU A 352 -10.39 15.54 58.07
C LEU A 352 -9.65 16.81 58.49
N LYS A 353 -8.49 16.67 59.15
CA LYS A 353 -7.69 17.81 59.64
C LYS A 353 -6.69 18.36 58.60
N SER A 354 -6.13 17.48 57.77
CA SER A 354 -5.23 17.88 56.68
C SER A 354 -6.01 18.39 55.48
N SER A 355 -5.44 19.33 54.72
CA SER A 355 -5.89 19.58 53.34
C SER A 355 -5.50 18.42 52.42
N SER A 356 -5.95 18.46 51.16
CA SER A 356 -5.23 17.73 50.11
C SER A 356 -3.83 18.33 49.94
N GLY A 357 -2.88 17.50 49.53
CA GLY A 357 -1.48 17.88 49.30
C GLY A 357 -0.97 17.27 47.99
N PRO A 358 0.31 17.48 47.64
CA PRO A 358 0.94 16.71 46.57
C PRO A 358 1.02 15.23 46.96
N ALA A 359 0.87 14.35 45.96
CA ALA A 359 1.02 12.91 46.16
C ALA A 359 2.45 12.57 46.67
N PRO A 360 2.62 11.56 47.54
CA PRO A 360 3.95 11.08 47.91
C PRO A 360 4.73 10.59 46.68
N THR A 361 6.01 10.94 46.59
CA THR A 361 6.91 10.45 45.52
C THR A 361 7.38 9.00 45.72
N ASP A 362 7.19 8.46 46.92
CA ASP A 362 7.45 7.06 47.27
C ASP A 362 6.40 6.59 48.28
N LEU A 363 5.83 5.41 48.02
CA LEU A 363 4.81 4.75 48.84
C LEU A 363 5.35 3.47 49.52
N ALA A 364 6.54 3.00 49.16
CA ALA A 364 7.16 1.81 49.75
C ALA A 364 7.22 1.82 51.30
N PRO A 365 7.45 2.96 52.00
CA PRO A 365 7.43 3.01 53.46
C PRO A 365 6.08 2.66 54.11
N PHE A 366 4.98 2.65 53.34
CA PHE A 366 3.64 2.32 53.84
C PHE A 366 3.31 0.83 53.77
N THR A 367 4.00 0.05 52.91
CA THR A 367 3.76 -1.40 52.72
C THR A 367 3.76 -2.22 54.02
N ARG A 368 4.56 -1.81 55.01
CA ARG A 368 4.60 -2.41 56.37
C ARG A 368 3.26 -2.35 57.13
N PHE A 369 2.33 -1.50 56.72
CA PHE A 369 1.00 -1.40 57.29
C PHE A 369 -0.01 -2.31 56.57
N TYR A 370 0.36 -3.01 55.49
CA TYR A 370 -0.57 -3.83 54.70
C TYR A 370 -0.75 -5.21 55.32
N SER A 371 -1.41 -5.23 56.48
CA SER A 371 -1.81 -6.43 57.21
C SER A 371 -3.17 -6.23 57.88
N SER A 372 -3.84 -7.33 58.22
CA SER A 372 -5.19 -7.34 58.80
C SER A 372 -5.31 -6.53 60.10
N GLN A 373 -4.22 -6.30 60.83
CA GLN A 373 -4.20 -5.44 62.02
C GLN A 373 -4.51 -3.96 61.72
N TYR A 374 -4.15 -3.47 60.54
CA TYR A 374 -4.28 -2.06 60.13
C TYR A 374 -5.34 -1.85 59.06
N GLN A 375 -5.94 -2.91 58.52
CA GLN A 375 -7.06 -2.83 57.59
C GLN A 375 -8.30 -2.30 58.32
N VAL A 376 -9.03 -1.37 57.69
CA VAL A 376 -10.22 -0.70 58.26
C VAL A 376 -11.42 -0.64 57.32
N ALA A 377 -11.24 -0.97 56.04
CA ALA A 377 -12.31 -1.29 55.10
C ALA A 377 -11.76 -2.14 53.95
N GLU A 378 -12.64 -2.85 53.23
CA GLU A 378 -12.30 -3.64 52.05
C GLU A 378 -13.51 -3.77 51.12
N HIS A 379 -13.30 -3.51 49.84
CA HIS A 379 -14.20 -3.90 48.77
C HIS A 379 -13.61 -5.12 48.06
N VAL A 380 -14.48 -6.08 47.76
CA VAL A 380 -14.13 -7.27 46.97
C VAL A 380 -14.99 -7.24 45.72
N SER A 381 -14.36 -7.21 44.55
CA SER A 381 -15.05 -7.08 43.26
C SER A 381 -15.97 -8.28 43.00
N PRO A 382 -16.93 -8.16 42.05
CA PRO A 382 -17.47 -9.29 41.30
C PRO A 382 -16.37 -10.21 40.74
N PRO A 383 -16.67 -11.49 40.43
CA PRO A 383 -15.68 -12.41 39.91
C PRO A 383 -15.21 -11.95 38.52
N LEU A 384 -13.94 -12.18 38.19
CA LEU A 384 -13.33 -11.78 36.92
C LEU A 384 -14.16 -12.19 35.71
N SER A 385 -14.84 -13.35 35.75
CA SER A 385 -15.78 -13.78 34.70
C SER A 385 -16.85 -12.76 34.31
N GLU A 386 -17.30 -11.91 35.24
CA GLU A 386 -18.26 -10.84 34.98
C GLU A 386 -17.61 -9.63 34.32
N GLU A 387 -16.37 -9.33 34.69
CA GLU A 387 -15.58 -8.24 34.08
C GLU A 387 -15.23 -8.56 32.63
N ILE A 388 -14.63 -9.73 32.37
CA ILE A 388 -14.33 -10.24 31.01
C ILE A 388 -15.58 -10.11 30.11
N LYS A 389 -16.76 -10.38 30.66
CA LYS A 389 -18.03 -10.22 29.95
C LYS A 389 -18.33 -8.75 29.63
N VAL A 390 -18.22 -7.81 30.57
CA VAL A 390 -18.38 -6.37 30.27
C VAL A 390 -17.38 -5.95 29.17
N THR A 391 -16.08 -6.20 29.40
CA THR A 391 -15.00 -5.81 28.49
C THR A 391 -15.21 -6.31 27.06
N LEU A 392 -15.60 -7.58 26.89
CA LEU A 392 -15.84 -8.17 25.57
C LEU A 392 -17.20 -7.76 24.95
N LYS A 393 -18.29 -7.67 25.74
CA LYS A 393 -19.63 -7.30 25.23
C LYS A 393 -19.66 -5.89 24.66
N VAL A 394 -19.22 -4.91 25.46
CA VAL A 394 -19.27 -3.47 25.08
C VAL A 394 -17.99 -2.99 24.41
N SER A 395 -16.97 -3.83 24.31
CA SER A 395 -15.65 -3.48 23.79
C SER A 395 -14.92 -2.42 24.62
N GLN A 396 -15.04 -2.45 25.94
CA GLN A 396 -14.42 -1.47 26.84
C GLN A 396 -12.89 -1.48 26.67
N ASN A 397 -12.32 -0.37 26.17
CA ASN A 397 -10.90 -0.30 25.84
C ASN A 397 -9.99 -0.07 27.06
N LEU A 398 -10.39 0.78 28.02
CA LEU A 398 -9.59 1.06 29.21
C LEU A 398 -9.33 -0.23 30.00
N HIS A 399 -10.37 -1.05 30.15
CA HIS A 399 -10.30 -2.37 30.80
C HIS A 399 -9.24 -3.25 30.15
N ALA A 400 -9.33 -3.43 28.83
CA ALA A 400 -8.41 -4.27 28.08
C ALA A 400 -7.00 -3.68 27.95
N GLY A 401 -6.87 -2.36 27.84
CA GLY A 401 -5.59 -1.65 27.84
C GLY A 401 -4.81 -1.84 29.13
N MET A 402 -5.49 -2.01 30.27
CA MET A 402 -4.88 -2.42 31.53
C MET A 402 -4.55 -3.91 31.62
N GLY A 403 -5.12 -4.78 30.77
CA GLY A 403 -4.92 -6.24 30.82
C GLY A 403 -3.45 -6.65 30.92
N PRO A 404 -2.55 -6.15 30.04
CA PRO A 404 -1.11 -6.38 30.15
C PRO A 404 -0.51 -5.86 31.47
N TYR A 405 -0.84 -4.64 31.89
CA TYR A 405 -0.37 -4.08 33.17
C TYR A 405 -0.77 -4.96 34.37
N LEU A 406 -2.00 -5.47 34.39
CA LEU A 406 -2.52 -6.37 35.42
C LEU A 406 -1.80 -7.72 35.38
N LEU A 407 -1.54 -8.28 34.18
CA LEU A 407 -0.77 -9.52 34.02
C LEU A 407 0.66 -9.34 34.55
N GLY A 408 1.37 -8.29 34.17
CA GLY A 408 2.75 -8.05 34.63
C GLY A 408 2.83 -7.79 36.13
N ALA A 409 1.91 -6.99 36.69
CA ALA A 409 1.91 -6.66 38.11
C ALA A 409 1.44 -7.82 39.02
N LEU A 410 0.41 -8.58 38.62
CA LEU A 410 -0.22 -9.61 39.46
C LEU A 410 0.35 -11.02 39.21
N VAL A 411 0.66 -11.35 37.95
CA VAL A 411 1.16 -12.68 37.54
C VAL A 411 2.68 -12.67 37.41
N GLY A 412 3.23 -11.71 36.65
CA GLY A 412 4.68 -11.51 36.49
C GLY A 412 5.36 -10.97 37.76
N LYS A 413 4.60 -10.30 38.64
CA LYS A 413 5.05 -9.68 39.89
C LYS A 413 6.08 -8.55 39.69
N ASP A 414 6.05 -7.89 38.55
CA ASP A 414 6.83 -6.69 38.28
C ASP A 414 5.92 -5.45 38.25
N THR A 415 6.00 -4.63 39.30
CA THR A 415 5.29 -3.34 39.37
C THR A 415 6.14 -2.15 38.93
N LYS A 416 7.40 -2.38 38.51
CA LYS A 416 8.29 -1.36 37.94
C LYS A 416 8.20 -1.32 36.42
N ASN A 417 8.06 -2.48 35.78
CA ASN A 417 7.81 -2.60 34.35
C ASN A 417 6.63 -3.55 34.03
N PRO A 418 5.40 -3.21 34.51
CA PRO A 418 4.24 -4.08 34.40
C PRO A 418 3.74 -4.30 32.96
N LEU A 419 4.01 -3.38 32.03
CA LEU A 419 3.58 -3.54 30.64
C LEU A 419 4.36 -4.65 29.92
N ASP A 420 5.70 -4.54 29.89
CA ASP A 420 6.56 -5.54 29.24
C ASP A 420 6.46 -6.90 29.93
N ALA A 421 6.37 -6.92 31.26
CA ALA A 421 6.14 -8.16 32.02
C ALA A 421 4.77 -8.78 31.69
N GLY A 422 3.75 -7.97 31.40
CA GLY A 422 2.44 -8.41 30.93
C GLY A 422 2.49 -9.11 29.59
N PHE A 423 3.09 -8.47 28.59
CA PHE A 423 3.27 -9.05 27.27
C PHE A 423 4.17 -10.30 27.29
N HIS A 424 5.13 -10.38 28.21
CA HIS A 424 5.90 -11.61 28.41
C HIS A 424 5.03 -12.77 28.93
N VAL A 425 4.15 -12.52 29.93
CA VAL A 425 3.20 -13.52 30.44
C VAL A 425 2.19 -13.96 29.37
N GLU A 426 1.80 -13.06 28.47
CA GLU A 426 0.95 -13.34 27.30
C GLU A 426 1.70 -14.16 26.24
N HIS A 427 2.94 -13.79 25.90
CA HIS A 427 3.77 -14.57 24.98
C HIS A 427 3.97 -16.01 25.46
N GLU A 428 4.33 -16.21 26.74
CA GLU A 428 4.43 -17.55 27.35
C GLU A 428 3.10 -18.32 27.31
N PHE A 429 1.96 -17.64 27.43
CA PHE A 429 0.65 -18.28 27.32
C PHE A 429 0.41 -18.85 25.93
N LEU A 430 0.64 -18.04 24.90
CA LEU A 430 0.39 -18.39 23.51
C LEU A 430 1.40 -19.42 23.00
N GLU A 431 2.67 -19.33 23.43
CA GLU A 431 3.69 -20.36 23.18
C GLU A 431 3.28 -21.70 23.84
N SER A 432 2.79 -21.68 25.09
CA SER A 432 2.32 -22.89 25.77
C SER A 432 1.10 -23.55 25.10
N ALA A 433 0.30 -22.75 24.37
CA ALA A 433 -0.81 -23.21 23.55
C ALA A 433 -0.36 -23.83 22.19
N LYS A 434 0.94 -23.73 21.85
CA LYS A 434 1.55 -24.18 20.59
C LYS A 434 0.97 -23.51 19.34
N LEU A 435 0.63 -22.24 19.45
CA LEU A 435 0.19 -21.41 18.34
C LEU A 435 1.39 -20.92 17.54
N ASP A 436 1.22 -20.69 16.23
CA ASP A 436 2.24 -20.06 15.42
C ASP A 436 2.24 -18.55 15.70
N LEU A 437 3.22 -18.10 16.49
CA LEU A 437 3.31 -16.70 16.90
C LEU A 437 3.80 -15.76 15.77
N SER A 438 4.16 -16.28 14.59
CA SER A 438 4.44 -15.43 13.42
C SER A 438 3.18 -14.84 12.78
N GLY A 439 2.01 -15.42 13.04
CA GLY A 439 0.70 -14.90 12.64
C GLY A 439 0.14 -13.79 13.54
N THR A 440 0.92 -13.28 14.50
CA THR A 440 0.48 -12.25 15.45
C THR A 440 1.56 -11.22 15.79
N GLY A 441 1.13 -9.97 15.95
CA GLY A 441 1.82 -8.87 16.60
C GLY A 441 0.82 -8.08 17.45
N GLN A 442 1.27 -7.54 18.58
CA GLN A 442 0.43 -6.80 19.51
C GLN A 442 1.26 -5.70 20.19
N GLY A 443 0.73 -4.48 20.21
CA GLY A 443 1.33 -3.29 20.85
C GLY A 443 0.55 -2.79 22.06
N ASP A 444 -0.78 -3.00 22.09
CA ASP A 444 -1.61 -2.67 23.25
C ASP A 444 -2.60 -3.80 23.61
N GLY A 445 -3.34 -3.67 24.72
CA GLY A 445 -4.34 -4.66 25.13
C GLY A 445 -5.72 -4.49 24.47
N ALA A 446 -5.99 -3.35 23.83
CA ALA A 446 -7.29 -2.91 23.37
C ALA A 446 -7.52 -3.05 21.85
N GLY A 447 -6.47 -3.18 21.04
CA GLY A 447 -6.54 -3.14 19.58
C GLY A 447 -6.50 -1.71 19.00
N GLY A 448 -5.69 -0.84 19.58
CA GLY A 448 -5.54 0.57 19.19
C GLY A 448 -4.15 0.95 18.66
N ASP A 449 -3.18 0.03 18.68
CA ASP A 449 -1.81 0.26 18.22
C ASP A 449 -1.61 -0.23 16.77
N TRP A 450 -0.67 0.37 16.04
CA TRP A 450 -0.32 -0.04 14.68
C TRP A 450 0.53 -1.32 14.63
N ALA A 451 1.12 -1.73 15.75
CA ALA A 451 1.75 -3.03 15.92
C ALA A 451 0.74 -4.17 16.12
N ASP A 452 -0.54 -3.86 16.40
CA ASP A 452 -1.61 -4.87 16.47
C ASP A 452 -1.89 -5.41 15.06
N LEU A 453 -1.54 -6.67 14.83
CA LEU A 453 -1.54 -7.33 13.53
C LEU A 453 -1.79 -8.82 13.69
N PHE A 454 -3.00 -9.32 13.39
CA PHE A 454 -3.32 -10.76 13.48
C PHE A 454 -3.67 -11.34 12.11
N SER A 455 -3.32 -12.60 11.88
CA SER A 455 -3.82 -13.38 10.75
C SER A 455 -5.13 -14.11 11.10
N PRO A 456 -6.04 -14.32 10.12
CA PRO A 456 -7.20 -15.18 10.32
C PRO A 456 -6.85 -16.58 10.84
N ASP A 457 -5.78 -17.20 10.33
CA ASP A 457 -5.37 -18.56 10.70
C ASP A 457 -4.95 -18.64 12.18
N PHE A 458 -4.13 -17.69 12.65
CA PHE A 458 -3.71 -17.61 14.05
C PHE A 458 -4.93 -17.51 14.97
N MET A 459 -5.89 -16.65 14.62
CA MET A 459 -7.07 -16.45 15.45
C MET A 459 -8.02 -17.64 15.49
N VAL A 460 -8.26 -18.36 14.38
CA VAL A 460 -9.11 -19.57 14.45
C VAL A 460 -8.44 -20.70 15.21
N HIS A 461 -7.11 -20.83 15.17
CA HIS A 461 -6.37 -21.81 15.96
C HIS A 461 -6.31 -21.43 17.46
N TYR A 462 -6.19 -20.14 17.79
CA TYR A 462 -6.34 -19.64 19.15
C TYR A 462 -7.73 -19.94 19.72
N LEU A 463 -8.79 -19.68 18.94
CA LEU A 463 -10.17 -20.04 19.31
C LEU A 463 -10.36 -21.56 19.43
N ALA A 464 -9.75 -22.36 18.55
CA ALA A 464 -9.79 -23.81 18.65
C ALA A 464 -9.11 -24.31 19.94
N TYR A 465 -7.95 -23.77 20.30
CA TYR A 465 -7.29 -24.03 21.58
C TYR A 465 -8.20 -23.68 22.77
N TRP A 466 -8.91 -22.56 22.72
CA TRP A 466 -9.85 -22.18 23.79
C TRP A 466 -10.93 -23.23 24.06
N THR A 467 -11.41 -23.95 23.04
CA THR A 467 -12.40 -25.03 23.23
C THR A 467 -11.89 -26.20 24.08
N THR A 468 -10.56 -26.34 24.24
CA THR A 468 -9.94 -27.39 25.05
C THR A 468 -9.83 -27.03 26.53
N ARG A 469 -10.09 -25.76 26.90
CA ARG A 469 -9.87 -25.24 28.24
C ARG A 469 -11.09 -25.38 29.16
N PRO A 470 -10.91 -25.56 30.48
CA PRO A 470 -12.02 -25.70 31.44
C PRO A 470 -12.85 -24.42 31.63
N ASP A 471 -12.33 -23.25 31.22
CA ASP A 471 -12.96 -21.94 31.31
C ASP A 471 -13.60 -21.46 29.98
N TYR A 472 -13.61 -22.31 28.94
CA TYR A 472 -14.21 -22.03 27.62
C TYR A 472 -15.62 -21.43 27.69
N GLU A 473 -16.53 -22.03 28.45
CA GLU A 473 -17.92 -21.57 28.59
C GLU A 473 -18.03 -20.20 29.28
N THR A 474 -16.99 -19.73 29.96
CA THR A 474 -16.92 -18.36 30.48
C THR A 474 -16.45 -17.39 29.40
N PHE A 475 -15.40 -17.74 28.66
CA PHE A 475 -14.91 -16.95 27.52
C PHE A 475 -16.01 -16.77 26.45
N LEU A 476 -16.68 -17.86 26.05
CA LEU A 476 -17.78 -17.85 25.07
C LEU A 476 -18.93 -16.92 25.48
N ARG A 477 -19.33 -16.94 26.76
CA ARG A 477 -20.41 -16.07 27.29
C ARG A 477 -20.01 -14.58 27.34
N GLY A 478 -18.72 -14.26 27.34
CA GLY A 478 -18.23 -12.88 27.24
C GLY A 478 -18.40 -12.28 25.84
N LEU A 479 -18.36 -13.09 24.78
CA LEU A 479 -18.45 -12.60 23.40
C LEU A 479 -19.85 -12.03 23.09
N PRO A 480 -19.95 -10.89 22.38
CA PRO A 480 -21.20 -10.37 21.83
C PRO A 480 -21.96 -11.41 20.99
N VAL A 481 -23.28 -11.40 21.07
CA VAL A 481 -24.15 -12.32 20.33
C VAL A 481 -24.88 -11.59 19.20
N LEU A 482 -24.74 -12.10 17.98
CA LEU A 482 -25.26 -11.48 16.75
C LEU A 482 -26.77 -11.20 16.84
N GLY A 483 -27.15 -9.93 16.65
CA GLY A 483 -28.53 -9.46 16.71
C GLY A 483 -29.19 -9.61 18.09
N LYS A 484 -28.40 -9.67 19.18
CA LYS A 484 -28.90 -9.84 20.57
C LYS A 484 -28.32 -8.87 21.58
N ASP A 485 -26.99 -8.74 21.67
CA ASP A 485 -26.36 -7.95 22.72
C ASP A 485 -24.98 -7.36 22.34
N GLY A 486 -24.55 -6.38 23.14
CA GLY A 486 -23.27 -5.69 23.01
C GLY A 486 -23.10 -5.03 21.65
N THR A 487 -21.84 -4.97 21.20
CA THR A 487 -21.47 -4.41 19.90
C THR A 487 -22.07 -5.12 18.66
N LEU A 488 -22.82 -6.22 18.84
CA LEU A 488 -23.56 -6.90 17.76
C LEU A 488 -25.09 -6.80 17.88
N ALA A 489 -25.63 -6.12 18.90
CA ALA A 489 -27.07 -6.02 19.14
C ALA A 489 -27.89 -5.50 17.94
N LYS A 490 -27.28 -4.63 17.12
CA LYS A 490 -27.90 -3.99 15.95
C LYS A 490 -27.55 -4.66 14.61
N ILE A 491 -26.59 -5.58 14.56
CA ILE A 491 -26.05 -6.17 13.33
C ILE A 491 -26.82 -7.45 12.97
N GLN A 492 -27.22 -7.60 11.71
CA GLN A 492 -27.91 -8.80 11.19
C GLN A 492 -29.12 -9.27 12.02
N VAL A 493 -29.85 -8.35 12.66
CA VAL A 493 -30.95 -8.66 13.61
C VAL A 493 -32.07 -9.56 13.06
N ASN A 494 -32.29 -9.55 11.74
CA ASN A 494 -33.31 -10.36 11.05
C ASN A 494 -32.73 -11.63 10.39
N SER A 495 -31.43 -11.91 10.56
CA SER A 495 -30.77 -13.08 9.99
C SER A 495 -31.15 -14.36 10.75
N PRO A 496 -31.31 -15.51 10.08
CA PRO A 496 -31.44 -16.81 10.75
C PRO A 496 -30.28 -17.14 11.69
N ALA A 497 -29.11 -16.52 11.51
CA ALA A 497 -27.93 -16.67 12.36
C ALA A 497 -27.96 -15.81 13.63
N ALA A 498 -28.95 -14.92 13.81
CA ALA A 498 -29.06 -14.08 15.00
C ALA A 498 -29.33 -14.92 16.25
N GLY A 499 -28.49 -14.78 17.28
CA GLY A 499 -28.46 -15.69 18.44
C GLY A 499 -27.56 -16.92 18.30
N HIS A 500 -26.94 -17.15 17.13
CA HIS A 500 -26.13 -18.34 16.82
C HIS A 500 -24.66 -18.03 16.50
N VAL A 501 -24.28 -16.76 16.42
CA VAL A 501 -22.91 -16.28 16.23
C VAL A 501 -22.48 -15.52 17.48
N PHE A 502 -21.34 -15.93 18.05
CA PHE A 502 -20.76 -15.43 19.30
C PHE A 502 -19.38 -14.87 18.97
N ALA A 503 -19.25 -13.55 18.77
CA ALA A 503 -18.04 -12.97 18.20
C ALA A 503 -17.73 -11.56 18.70
N LYS A 504 -16.44 -11.29 18.91
CA LYS A 504 -15.94 -9.96 19.23
C LYS A 504 -15.79 -9.14 17.95
N THR A 505 -16.24 -7.89 18.00
CA THR A 505 -16.05 -6.90 16.95
C THR A 505 -14.72 -6.14 17.11
N GLY A 506 -14.17 -5.66 16.00
CA GLY A 506 -13.10 -4.66 15.96
C GLY A 506 -13.46 -3.53 14.98
N THR A 507 -13.09 -2.29 15.31
CA THR A 507 -13.18 -1.12 14.44
C THR A 507 -12.01 -0.18 14.76
N PHE A 508 -11.19 0.16 13.77
CA PHE A 508 -10.07 1.09 13.88
C PHE A 508 -9.99 1.91 12.58
N GLY A 509 -9.88 3.23 12.68
CA GLY A 509 -9.94 4.12 11.53
C GLY A 509 -9.36 5.49 11.78
N SER A 510 -9.06 6.20 10.69
CA SER A 510 -8.40 7.49 10.68
C SER A 510 -9.10 8.48 9.72
N GLU A 511 -8.84 9.77 9.91
CA GLU A 511 -9.39 10.83 9.07
C GLU A 511 -8.63 10.88 7.72
N ASP A 512 -9.32 10.53 6.63
CA ASP A 512 -8.84 10.80 5.27
C ASP A 512 -9.10 12.28 4.94
N ARG A 513 -8.16 13.12 5.33
CA ARG A 513 -8.17 14.57 5.08
C ARG A 513 -8.07 14.96 3.61
N LEU A 514 -7.54 14.07 2.75
CA LEU A 514 -7.42 14.33 1.32
C LEU A 514 -8.80 14.27 0.66
N ASN A 515 -9.61 13.26 1.03
CA ASN A 515 -10.92 13.01 0.42
C ASN A 515 -12.11 13.48 1.29
N GLY A 516 -11.87 13.95 2.53
CA GLY A 516 -12.91 14.36 3.47
C GLY A 516 -13.75 13.18 3.97
N LYS A 517 -13.10 12.05 4.24
CA LYS A 517 -13.75 10.75 4.50
C LYS A 517 -13.18 10.04 5.73
N LEU A 518 -13.84 8.97 6.17
CA LEU A 518 -13.28 8.03 7.14
C LEU A 518 -12.50 6.95 6.39
N MET A 519 -11.23 6.75 6.72
CA MET A 519 -10.49 5.55 6.32
C MET A 519 -10.65 4.51 7.43
N LEU A 520 -11.33 3.40 7.14
CA LEU A 520 -11.41 2.26 8.04
C LEU A 520 -10.15 1.40 7.85
N ASN A 521 -9.14 1.65 8.68
CA ASN A 521 -7.84 0.98 8.63
C ASN A 521 -7.93 -0.49 9.05
N GLY A 522 -8.86 -0.86 9.93
CA GLY A 522 -9.16 -2.24 10.28
C GLY A 522 -10.57 -2.43 10.84
N LYS A 523 -11.23 -3.51 10.42
CA LYS A 523 -12.49 -4.00 10.96
C LYS A 523 -12.36 -5.51 11.17
N GLY A 524 -12.76 -5.98 12.34
CA GLY A 524 -12.69 -7.40 12.70
C GLY A 524 -14.03 -7.96 13.18
N LEU A 525 -14.22 -9.26 12.96
CA LEU A 525 -15.25 -10.08 13.60
C LEU A 525 -14.68 -11.49 13.82
N VAL A 526 -14.45 -11.85 15.07
CA VAL A 526 -13.71 -13.08 15.45
C VAL A 526 -14.47 -13.81 16.56
N GLY A 527 -14.70 -15.12 16.39
CA GLY A 527 -15.42 -15.93 17.38
C GLY A 527 -15.96 -17.24 16.82
N TYR A 528 -17.19 -17.60 17.22
CA TYR A 528 -17.78 -18.92 16.94
C TYR A 528 -19.13 -18.82 16.22
N VAL A 529 -19.39 -19.80 15.33
CA VAL A 529 -20.71 -20.03 14.71
C VAL A 529 -21.23 -21.39 15.13
N MET A 530 -22.46 -21.42 15.66
CA MET A 530 -23.24 -22.63 15.91
C MET A 530 -24.22 -22.82 14.75
N THR A 531 -23.94 -23.73 13.81
CA THR A 531 -24.76 -23.87 12.58
C THR A 531 -26.16 -24.43 12.86
N LYS A 532 -27.09 -24.31 11.90
CA LYS A 532 -28.42 -24.95 11.93
C LYS A 532 -28.37 -26.45 12.25
N ASP A 533 -27.32 -27.14 11.78
CA ASP A 533 -27.10 -28.58 11.94
C ASP A 533 -26.25 -28.93 13.19
N ASN A 534 -26.14 -28.00 14.15
CA ASN A 534 -25.36 -28.11 15.40
C ASN A 534 -23.84 -28.33 15.24
N LYS A 535 -23.26 -28.08 14.06
CA LYS A 535 -21.80 -28.03 13.87
C LYS A 535 -21.22 -26.77 14.52
N LYS A 536 -19.99 -26.87 15.01
CA LYS A 536 -19.24 -25.78 15.63
C LYS A 536 -18.10 -25.30 14.73
N LEU A 537 -18.12 -24.02 14.39
CA LEU A 537 -17.02 -23.34 13.69
C LEU A 537 -16.38 -22.32 14.61
N ALA A 538 -15.05 -22.26 14.63
CA ALA A 538 -14.31 -21.03 14.92
C ALA A 538 -14.16 -20.24 13.62
N PHE A 539 -14.13 -18.91 13.70
CA PHE A 539 -13.96 -18.06 12.52
C PHE A 539 -13.28 -16.73 12.85
N ALA A 540 -12.59 -16.18 11.87
CA ALA A 540 -11.99 -14.85 11.90
C ALA A 540 -12.25 -14.15 10.57
N VAL A 541 -12.78 -12.93 10.61
CA VAL A 541 -12.99 -12.06 9.44
C VAL A 541 -12.36 -10.71 9.71
N TYR A 542 -11.45 -10.29 8.83
CA TYR A 542 -10.78 -9.01 8.81
C TYR A 542 -11.05 -8.28 7.49
N LEU A 543 -11.19 -6.96 7.59
CA LEU A 543 -11.46 -6.06 6.50
C LEU A 543 -10.75 -4.73 6.74
N ASN A 544 -9.77 -4.41 5.88
CA ASN A 544 -8.88 -3.28 6.05
C ASN A 544 -8.91 -2.38 4.81
N HIS A 545 -8.68 -1.07 5.01
CA HIS A 545 -8.62 -0.04 3.96
C HIS A 545 -9.94 0.19 3.22
N VAL A 546 -11.04 0.39 3.96
CA VAL A 546 -12.35 0.80 3.39
C VAL A 546 -12.55 2.29 3.55
N THR A 547 -12.73 3.02 2.44
CA THR A 547 -13.06 4.46 2.49
C THR A 547 -14.57 4.64 2.65
N LEU A 548 -14.99 5.24 3.76
CA LEU A 548 -16.39 5.44 4.14
C LEU A 548 -16.75 6.94 4.22
N PRO A 549 -18.05 7.30 4.26
CA PRO A 549 -18.48 8.63 4.70
C PRO A 549 -17.82 9.04 6.04
N PRO A 550 -17.64 10.33 6.33
CA PRO A 550 -17.06 10.83 7.59
C PRO A 550 -18.07 10.71 8.76
N ASP A 551 -18.49 9.47 9.02
CA ASP A 551 -19.46 9.10 10.04
C ASP A 551 -19.10 7.70 10.57
N MET A 552 -18.92 7.57 11.89
CA MET A 552 -18.59 6.29 12.52
C MET A 552 -19.75 5.29 12.45
N GLU A 553 -20.99 5.75 12.27
CA GLU A 553 -22.14 4.86 12.02
C GLU A 553 -21.98 4.10 10.68
N ALA A 554 -21.28 4.69 9.69
CA ALA A 554 -20.98 4.01 8.43
C ALA A 554 -20.06 2.79 8.61
N ALA A 555 -19.15 2.82 9.59
CA ALA A 555 -18.27 1.69 9.89
C ALA A 555 -19.03 0.46 10.41
N GLN A 556 -20.18 0.65 11.08
CA GLN A 556 -21.04 -0.45 11.51
C GLN A 556 -22.06 -0.82 10.43
N THR A 557 -22.75 0.15 9.82
CA THR A 557 -23.82 -0.11 8.85
C THR A 557 -23.35 -0.60 7.48
N VAL A 558 -22.06 -0.38 7.11
CA VAL A 558 -21.46 -0.92 5.89
C VAL A 558 -20.55 -2.10 6.20
N ALA A 559 -19.45 -1.87 6.92
CA ALA A 559 -18.45 -2.91 7.18
C ALA A 559 -18.88 -3.90 8.29
N GLY A 560 -19.52 -3.41 9.36
CA GLY A 560 -20.06 -4.27 10.42
C GLY A 560 -21.14 -5.24 9.91
N GLU A 561 -22.10 -4.74 9.12
CA GLU A 561 -23.10 -5.59 8.46
C GLU A 561 -22.46 -6.58 7.48
N ALA A 562 -21.50 -6.17 6.64
CA ALA A 562 -20.82 -7.08 5.73
C ALA A 562 -20.09 -8.23 6.45
N LEU A 563 -19.40 -7.95 7.55
CA LEU A 563 -18.76 -8.99 8.37
C LEU A 563 -19.80 -9.88 9.06
N GLY A 564 -20.90 -9.31 9.53
CA GLY A 564 -22.05 -10.05 10.05
C GLY A 564 -22.68 -10.98 9.00
N GLU A 565 -22.82 -10.53 7.75
CA GLU A 565 -23.31 -11.34 6.63
C GLU A 565 -22.36 -12.50 6.30
N ILE A 566 -21.04 -12.27 6.34
CA ILE A 566 -20.02 -13.33 6.16
C ILE A 566 -20.14 -14.39 7.26
N ALA A 567 -20.23 -13.98 8.54
CA ALA A 567 -20.43 -14.92 9.65
C ALA A 567 -21.77 -15.67 9.55
N ALA A 568 -22.85 -14.96 9.19
CA ALA A 568 -24.16 -15.54 9.01
C ALA A 568 -24.22 -16.51 7.81
N ALA A 569 -23.44 -16.30 6.76
CA ALA A 569 -23.41 -17.20 5.60
C ALA A 569 -23.01 -18.63 5.96
N ALA A 570 -22.20 -18.84 7.01
CA ALA A 570 -21.79 -20.15 7.47
C ALA A 570 -22.85 -20.88 8.33
N TYR A 571 -23.89 -20.18 8.80
CA TYR A 571 -24.90 -20.75 9.69
C TYR A 571 -25.76 -21.84 9.04
N ASP A 572 -26.18 -21.64 7.79
CA ASP A 572 -27.09 -22.54 7.07
C ASP A 572 -26.47 -23.17 5.80
N SER A 573 -25.20 -22.89 5.48
CA SER A 573 -24.52 -23.46 4.32
C SER A 573 -24.22 -24.96 4.47
N ASP A 574 -24.27 -25.71 3.37
CA ASP A 574 -23.82 -27.10 3.36
C ASP A 574 -22.29 -27.22 3.50
N LEU A 575 -21.84 -27.36 4.75
CA LEU A 575 -20.43 -27.54 5.09
C LEU A 575 -19.87 -28.93 4.72
N SER A 576 -20.66 -29.83 4.12
CA SER A 576 -20.13 -31.08 3.52
C SER A 576 -19.53 -30.83 2.14
N SER A 577 -19.94 -29.75 1.47
CA SER A 577 -19.20 -29.15 0.35
C SER A 577 -17.98 -28.38 0.89
N SER A 578 -16.97 -29.12 1.35
CA SER A 578 -15.70 -28.54 1.78
C SER A 578 -15.10 -27.72 0.65
N GLY A 579 -15.00 -26.40 0.84
CA GLY A 579 -14.50 -25.43 -0.13
C GLY A 579 -12.99 -25.46 -0.34
N ALA A 580 -12.40 -26.67 -0.44
CA ALA A 580 -11.19 -26.82 -1.23
C ALA A 580 -11.50 -26.33 -2.65
N ALA A 581 -10.53 -25.69 -3.30
CA ALA A 581 -10.63 -25.35 -4.71
C ALA A 581 -11.03 -26.62 -5.50
N SER A 582 -11.94 -26.47 -6.46
CA SER A 582 -12.68 -27.60 -7.04
C SER A 582 -11.73 -28.69 -7.58
N ALA A 583 -11.82 -29.89 -7.00
CA ALA A 583 -11.16 -31.11 -7.48
C ALA A 583 -11.81 -31.62 -8.79
N GLY A 584 -11.86 -30.76 -9.80
CA GLY A 584 -12.61 -30.91 -11.03
C GLY A 584 -12.46 -29.76 -12.04
N GLU A 585 -11.75 -28.66 -11.71
CA GLU A 585 -11.25 -27.75 -12.74
C GLU A 585 -9.95 -28.30 -13.34
N ASN A 586 -10.04 -28.80 -14.58
CA ASN A 586 -8.86 -29.07 -15.41
C ASN A 586 -8.28 -27.74 -15.89
N TYR A 587 -7.26 -27.23 -15.20
CA TYR A 587 -6.48 -26.06 -15.60
C TYR A 587 -5.77 -26.32 -16.95
N ASP A 588 -5.44 -25.29 -17.70
CA ASP A 588 -4.72 -25.44 -18.98
C ASP A 588 -3.24 -25.78 -18.75
N LEU A 589 -2.64 -25.10 -17.77
CA LEU A 589 -1.28 -25.37 -17.28
C LEU A 589 -1.29 -25.33 -15.74
N LEU A 590 -0.60 -26.26 -15.11
CA LEU A 590 -0.35 -26.28 -13.67
C LEU A 590 1.15 -26.43 -13.41
N ILE A 591 1.74 -25.41 -12.80
CA ILE A 591 3.16 -25.39 -12.38
C ILE A 591 3.19 -25.83 -10.92
N ARG A 592 3.94 -26.89 -10.59
CA ARG A 592 3.96 -27.51 -9.26
C ARG A 592 5.27 -27.28 -8.51
N ASN A 593 5.23 -27.35 -7.18
CA ASN A 593 6.40 -27.46 -6.28
C ASN A 593 7.40 -26.29 -6.37
N GLY A 594 6.99 -25.13 -6.87
CA GLY A 594 7.86 -23.98 -7.08
C GLY A 594 8.16 -23.19 -5.81
N HIS A 595 9.28 -22.48 -5.80
CA HIS A 595 9.49 -21.34 -4.91
C HIS A 595 8.92 -20.09 -5.61
N ILE A 596 7.73 -19.69 -5.22
CA ILE A 596 6.99 -18.61 -5.85
C ILE A 596 7.51 -17.27 -5.31
N ILE A 597 8.01 -16.43 -6.20
CA ILE A 597 8.28 -15.00 -5.94
C ILE A 597 7.28 -14.23 -6.78
N ASP A 598 6.25 -13.68 -6.14
CA ASP A 598 5.06 -13.13 -6.82
C ASP A 598 5.28 -11.81 -7.58
N GLY A 599 6.49 -11.26 -7.55
CA GLY A 599 6.88 -9.99 -8.17
C GLY A 599 6.63 -8.75 -7.29
N THR A 600 6.00 -8.88 -6.12
CA THR A 600 5.73 -7.73 -5.22
C THR A 600 6.98 -7.21 -4.52
N GLY A 601 8.00 -8.07 -4.35
CA GLY A 601 9.16 -7.84 -3.49
C GLY A 601 9.04 -8.49 -2.10
N ASN A 602 7.95 -9.20 -1.82
CA ASN A 602 7.83 -10.07 -0.65
C ASN A 602 8.74 -11.32 -0.76
N PRO A 603 9.18 -11.92 0.37
CA PRO A 603 9.90 -13.20 0.38
C PRO A 603 9.17 -14.31 -0.37
N TRP A 604 9.92 -15.26 -0.91
CA TRP A 604 9.37 -16.44 -1.59
C TRP A 604 8.53 -17.34 -0.66
N PHE A 605 7.60 -18.10 -1.25
CA PHE A 605 6.88 -19.18 -0.56
C PHE A 605 6.77 -20.43 -1.44
N ALA A 606 6.66 -21.61 -0.83
CA ALA A 606 6.47 -22.85 -1.58
C ALA A 606 5.02 -22.97 -2.07
N GLY A 607 4.81 -23.35 -3.33
CA GLY A 607 3.49 -23.62 -3.86
C GLY A 607 3.43 -23.86 -5.36
N ASP A 608 2.20 -23.84 -5.86
CA ASP A 608 1.83 -24.13 -7.23
C ASP A 608 1.17 -22.90 -7.90
N VAL A 609 1.19 -22.85 -9.23
CA VAL A 609 0.51 -21.82 -10.04
C VAL A 609 -0.36 -22.50 -11.10
N ALA A 610 -1.67 -22.28 -11.02
CA ALA A 610 -2.64 -22.73 -12.02
C ALA A 610 -2.95 -21.63 -13.04
N VAL A 611 -3.10 -22.02 -14.29
CA VAL A 611 -3.39 -21.15 -15.44
C VAL A 611 -4.63 -21.66 -16.18
N SER A 612 -5.54 -20.74 -16.52
CA SER A 612 -6.70 -20.98 -17.38
C SER A 612 -6.78 -19.92 -18.48
N GLY A 613 -6.84 -20.35 -19.73
CA GLY A 613 -6.77 -19.46 -20.89
C GLY A 613 -5.48 -18.62 -20.85
N ASP A 614 -5.63 -17.29 -20.87
CA ASP A 614 -4.52 -16.35 -20.79
C ASP A 614 -4.23 -15.84 -19.36
N ARG A 615 -4.87 -16.42 -18.32
CA ARG A 615 -4.82 -15.93 -16.94
C ARG A 615 -4.26 -16.92 -15.94
N ILE A 616 -3.65 -16.36 -14.90
CA ILE A 616 -3.41 -17.06 -13.64
C ILE A 616 -4.77 -17.28 -12.96
N ALA A 617 -5.14 -18.53 -12.75
CA ALA A 617 -6.38 -18.93 -12.09
C ALA A 617 -6.22 -18.98 -10.57
N ALA A 618 -5.12 -19.58 -10.09
CA ALA A 618 -4.82 -19.72 -8.67
C ALA A 618 -3.30 -19.75 -8.41
N VAL A 619 -2.90 -19.40 -7.19
CA VAL A 619 -1.51 -19.41 -6.69
C VAL A 619 -1.56 -19.87 -5.23
N GLY A 620 -0.78 -20.88 -4.85
CA GLY A 620 -0.76 -21.40 -3.47
C GLY A 620 -0.70 -22.94 -3.42
N ASP A 621 -1.35 -23.55 -2.43
CA ASP A 621 -1.47 -25.01 -2.32
C ASP A 621 -2.51 -25.54 -3.32
N LEU A 622 -2.05 -26.18 -4.41
CA LEU A 622 -2.90 -26.76 -5.46
C LEU A 622 -2.59 -28.25 -5.65
N ARG A 623 -2.21 -28.96 -4.57
CA ARG A 623 -1.86 -30.39 -4.61
C ARG A 623 -2.95 -31.29 -5.17
N GLU A 624 -4.22 -30.95 -4.93
CA GLU A 624 -5.41 -31.66 -5.43
C GLU A 624 -5.94 -31.12 -6.79
N ALA A 625 -5.32 -30.07 -7.35
CA ALA A 625 -5.66 -29.56 -8.67
C ALA A 625 -5.01 -30.40 -9.79
N HIS A 626 -5.55 -30.31 -11.01
CA HIS A 626 -4.99 -30.98 -12.19
C HIS A 626 -4.87 -30.03 -13.38
N GLY A 627 -3.76 -30.12 -14.11
CA GLY A 627 -3.53 -29.39 -15.36
C GLY A 627 -3.58 -30.29 -16.60
N LYS A 628 -4.03 -29.78 -17.75
CA LYS A 628 -3.88 -30.45 -19.06
C LYS A 628 -2.41 -30.62 -19.42
N ARG A 629 -1.61 -29.62 -19.09
CA ARG A 629 -0.14 -29.69 -18.99
C ARG A 629 0.23 -29.47 -17.53
N GLU A 630 1.12 -30.30 -17.01
CA GLU A 630 1.75 -30.07 -15.71
C GLU A 630 3.26 -29.86 -15.89
N VAL A 631 3.83 -28.95 -15.12
CA VAL A 631 5.27 -28.64 -15.10
C VAL A 631 5.74 -28.76 -13.64
N ASP A 632 6.75 -29.57 -13.39
CA ASP A 632 7.38 -29.65 -12.07
C ASP A 632 8.48 -28.58 -11.98
N ALA A 633 8.34 -27.68 -11.02
CA ALA A 633 9.25 -26.58 -10.72
C ALA A 633 9.98 -26.80 -9.38
N GLN A 634 10.11 -28.05 -8.92
CA GLN A 634 10.84 -28.38 -7.69
C GLN A 634 12.26 -27.80 -7.69
N GLY A 635 12.56 -26.95 -6.70
CA GLY A 635 13.86 -26.29 -6.59
C GLY A 635 14.09 -25.17 -7.61
N ARG A 636 13.04 -24.71 -8.30
CA ARG A 636 13.04 -23.56 -9.21
C ARG A 636 12.31 -22.38 -8.61
N ILE A 637 12.70 -21.19 -9.06
CA ILE A 637 11.88 -19.99 -8.86
C ILE A 637 10.77 -19.99 -9.89
N VAL A 638 9.56 -19.67 -9.45
CA VAL A 638 8.42 -19.32 -10.33
C VAL A 638 8.13 -17.84 -10.10
N ALA A 639 8.38 -17.02 -11.12
CA ALA A 639 8.25 -15.57 -11.08
C ALA A 639 7.33 -15.07 -12.21
N PRO A 640 6.79 -13.83 -12.13
CA PRO A 640 6.17 -13.21 -13.29
C PRO A 640 7.19 -13.13 -14.44
N GLY A 641 6.69 -13.18 -15.66
CA GLY A 641 7.49 -13.01 -16.86
C GLY A 641 8.27 -11.70 -16.87
N PHE A 642 9.53 -11.74 -17.30
CA PHE A 642 10.39 -10.56 -17.25
C PHE A 642 9.99 -9.55 -18.32
N ILE A 643 10.11 -8.28 -17.97
CA ILE A 643 9.77 -7.15 -18.83
C ILE A 643 11.08 -6.44 -19.19
N ASP A 644 11.39 -6.45 -20.48
CA ASP A 644 12.46 -5.68 -21.07
C ASP A 644 11.98 -4.23 -21.23
N MET A 645 12.50 -3.32 -20.40
CA MET A 645 12.05 -1.93 -20.35
C MET A 645 12.43 -1.12 -21.60
N LEU A 646 13.44 -1.59 -22.33
CA LEU A 646 13.88 -0.92 -23.54
C LEU A 646 14.50 -1.94 -24.49
N GLY A 647 13.82 -2.18 -25.59
CA GLY A 647 14.30 -2.97 -26.72
C GLY A 647 14.02 -2.29 -28.06
N GLN A 648 14.40 -2.96 -29.14
CA GLN A 648 14.43 -2.38 -30.51
C GLN A 648 13.83 -3.35 -31.55
N SER A 649 12.83 -4.15 -31.15
CA SER A 649 12.39 -5.35 -31.89
C SER A 649 11.24 -5.15 -32.88
N GLU A 650 10.70 -3.94 -33.06
CA GLU A 650 9.48 -3.71 -33.85
C GLU A 650 9.59 -4.17 -35.30
N VAL A 651 10.78 -3.97 -35.89
CA VAL A 651 11.08 -4.42 -37.24
C VAL A 651 11.49 -5.90 -37.23
N SER A 652 12.33 -6.32 -36.28
CA SER A 652 12.86 -7.69 -36.23
C SER A 652 11.76 -8.74 -36.08
N LEU A 653 10.75 -8.52 -35.22
CA LEU A 653 9.58 -9.41 -35.09
C LEU A 653 8.75 -9.56 -36.38
N LEU A 654 8.79 -8.58 -37.29
CA LEU A 654 8.17 -8.70 -38.61
C LEU A 654 9.01 -9.56 -39.58
N LEU A 655 10.34 -9.60 -39.40
CA LEU A 655 11.29 -10.34 -40.21
C LEU A 655 11.50 -11.79 -39.73
N ASP A 656 11.62 -11.98 -38.42
CA ASP A 656 11.82 -13.26 -37.74
C ASP A 656 11.02 -13.29 -36.43
N ASN A 657 9.89 -14.00 -36.45
CA ASN A 657 8.94 -13.98 -35.33
C ASN A 657 9.26 -15.02 -34.23
N ARG A 658 10.54 -15.36 -34.04
CA ARG A 658 10.97 -16.42 -33.11
C ARG A 658 11.46 -15.89 -31.76
N SER A 659 11.98 -14.66 -31.70
CA SER A 659 12.37 -13.98 -30.46
C SER A 659 13.28 -14.78 -29.52
N LEU A 660 14.19 -15.57 -30.08
CA LEU A 660 15.05 -16.49 -29.32
C LEU A 660 15.88 -15.74 -28.26
N SER A 661 16.50 -14.62 -28.63
CA SER A 661 17.36 -13.86 -27.71
C SER A 661 16.60 -13.31 -26.49
N LYS A 662 15.31 -13.00 -26.64
CA LYS A 662 14.45 -12.48 -25.56
C LYS A 662 13.88 -13.63 -24.72
N LEU A 663 13.25 -14.60 -25.37
CA LEU A 663 12.60 -15.74 -24.71
C LEU A 663 13.59 -16.58 -23.88
N SER A 664 14.81 -16.79 -24.37
CA SER A 664 15.87 -17.52 -23.64
C SER A 664 16.41 -16.80 -22.39
N GLN A 665 16.01 -15.55 -22.17
CA GLN A 665 16.33 -14.76 -20.98
C GLN A 665 15.17 -14.68 -19.98
N GLY A 666 14.01 -15.30 -20.26
CA GLY A 666 12.79 -15.16 -19.43
C GLY A 666 11.93 -13.95 -19.78
N ILE A 667 12.21 -13.26 -20.89
CA ILE A 667 11.45 -12.06 -21.28
C ILE A 667 10.13 -12.48 -21.92
N THR A 668 9.03 -11.95 -21.39
CA THR A 668 7.65 -12.16 -21.88
C THR A 668 7.05 -10.89 -22.49
N THR A 669 7.63 -9.75 -22.16
CA THR A 669 7.13 -8.42 -22.54
C THR A 669 8.30 -7.51 -22.88
N GLU A 670 8.16 -6.73 -23.94
CA GLU A 670 9.16 -5.77 -24.41
C GLU A 670 8.52 -4.39 -24.62
N ILE A 671 9.27 -3.34 -24.29
CA ILE A 671 8.89 -1.95 -24.48
C ILE A 671 9.91 -1.31 -25.44
N THR A 672 9.43 -0.61 -26.47
CA THR A 672 10.28 -0.11 -27.57
C THR A 672 9.99 1.35 -27.94
N GLY A 673 10.66 1.85 -28.98
CA GLY A 673 10.51 3.20 -29.50
C GLY A 673 11.33 4.23 -28.71
N GLU A 674 12.64 4.23 -28.86
CA GLU A 674 13.54 5.13 -28.10
C GLU A 674 13.55 6.58 -28.61
N GLY A 675 13.87 6.77 -29.89
CA GLY A 675 13.98 8.09 -30.54
C GLY A 675 13.38 8.07 -31.93
N GLY A 676 13.78 7.08 -32.75
CA GLY A 676 12.96 6.57 -33.83
C GLY A 676 11.85 5.66 -33.29
N SER A 677 10.79 5.44 -34.06
CA SER A 677 9.71 4.51 -33.71
C SER A 677 9.02 3.97 -34.95
N ILE A 678 8.41 2.79 -34.85
CA ILE A 678 7.84 2.08 -36.00
C ILE A 678 6.74 2.86 -36.77
N ALA A 679 6.14 3.87 -36.14
CA ALA A 679 5.23 4.84 -36.72
C ALA A 679 5.38 6.21 -36.01
N PRO A 680 4.96 7.34 -36.61
CA PRO A 680 4.30 7.47 -37.92
C PRO A 680 5.22 7.23 -39.12
N GLN A 681 4.64 6.78 -40.24
CA GLN A 681 5.35 6.54 -41.51
C GLN A 681 4.75 7.36 -42.65
N ASN A 682 5.62 7.92 -43.49
CA ASN A 682 5.29 8.67 -44.72
C ASN A 682 6.49 8.63 -45.69
N GLU A 683 6.40 9.32 -46.83
CA GLU A 683 7.48 9.32 -47.83
C GLU A 683 8.84 9.81 -47.28
N LYS A 684 8.86 10.78 -46.34
CA LYS A 684 10.10 11.30 -45.75
C LYS A 684 10.79 10.28 -44.85
N THR A 685 10.04 9.51 -44.07
CA THR A 685 10.56 8.51 -43.12
C THR A 685 10.90 7.18 -43.82
N ILE A 686 10.12 6.78 -44.83
CA ILE A 686 10.36 5.55 -45.60
C ILE A 686 11.57 5.70 -46.54
N ALA A 687 11.84 6.88 -47.11
CA ALA A 687 12.91 7.06 -48.10
C ALA A 687 14.33 6.75 -47.55
N PRO A 688 14.74 7.21 -46.35
CA PRO A 688 16.00 6.80 -45.72
C PRO A 688 16.07 5.30 -45.42
N MET A 689 14.96 4.69 -44.99
CA MET A 689 14.88 3.25 -44.67
C MET A 689 14.94 2.34 -45.90
N LYS A 690 14.73 2.87 -47.12
CA LYS A 690 14.58 2.06 -48.34
C LYS A 690 15.69 1.02 -48.58
N PRO A 691 17.00 1.29 -48.38
CA PRO A 691 18.04 0.28 -48.57
C PRO A 691 17.88 -0.94 -47.65
N PHE A 692 17.52 -0.70 -46.38
CA PHE A 692 17.21 -1.76 -45.41
C PHE A 692 15.94 -2.52 -45.82
N LEU A 693 14.87 -1.81 -46.18
CA LEU A 693 13.60 -2.42 -46.61
C LEU A 693 13.77 -3.28 -47.87
N ASP A 694 14.57 -2.83 -48.85
CA ASP A 694 14.91 -3.59 -50.05
C ASP A 694 15.76 -4.84 -49.72
N HIS A 695 16.73 -4.73 -48.80
CA HIS A 695 17.57 -5.85 -48.35
C HIS A 695 16.71 -6.97 -47.74
N TYR A 696 15.90 -6.61 -46.73
CA TYR A 696 15.06 -7.56 -45.99
C TYR A 696 13.73 -7.89 -46.68
N LYS A 697 13.43 -7.26 -47.82
CA LYS A 697 12.19 -7.40 -48.61
C LYS A 697 10.93 -7.09 -47.80
N LEU A 698 11.04 -6.15 -46.86
CA LEU A 698 9.96 -5.70 -46.00
C LEU A 698 9.24 -4.51 -46.66
N THR A 699 7.92 -4.62 -46.80
CA THR A 699 7.07 -3.50 -47.21
C THR A 699 6.45 -2.88 -45.96
N ILE A 700 6.68 -1.58 -45.76
CA ILE A 700 5.89 -0.77 -44.81
C ILE A 700 4.53 -0.50 -45.46
N ASP A 701 3.50 -1.21 -45.01
CA ASP A 701 2.10 -1.09 -45.47
C ASP A 701 1.18 -0.35 -44.48
N TRP A 702 1.77 0.29 -43.47
CA TRP A 702 1.10 1.16 -42.48
C TRP A 702 1.64 2.60 -42.51
N THR A 703 0.83 3.54 -42.01
CA THR A 703 1.23 4.93 -41.75
C THR A 703 1.09 5.34 -40.29
N THR A 704 0.19 4.68 -39.55
CA THR A 704 -0.14 4.92 -38.15
C THR A 704 0.38 3.79 -37.25
N LEU A 705 0.47 4.03 -35.94
CA LEU A 705 0.92 3.01 -34.99
C LEU A 705 -0.10 1.87 -34.89
N ASP A 706 -1.39 2.21 -34.97
CA ASP A 706 -2.45 1.21 -35.00
C ASP A 706 -2.37 0.32 -36.26
N GLY A 707 -1.94 0.87 -37.40
CA GLY A 707 -1.68 0.09 -38.61
C GLY A 707 -0.56 -0.94 -38.41
N TYR A 708 0.54 -0.55 -37.75
CA TYR A 708 1.60 -1.49 -37.35
C TYR A 708 1.09 -2.55 -36.37
N PHE A 709 0.37 -2.15 -35.31
CA PHE A 709 -0.18 -3.11 -34.36
C PHE A 709 -1.13 -4.10 -35.04
N LYS A 710 -2.05 -3.65 -35.90
CA LYS A 710 -2.92 -4.54 -36.71
C LYS A 710 -2.10 -5.45 -37.64
N ARG A 711 -0.96 -4.99 -38.16
CA ARG A 711 -0.04 -5.79 -39.01
C ARG A 711 0.68 -6.89 -38.23
N LEU A 712 1.08 -6.61 -36.98
CA LEU A 712 1.71 -7.58 -36.07
C LEU A 712 0.69 -8.54 -35.45
N GLU A 713 -0.47 -8.04 -34.98
CA GLU A 713 -1.57 -8.87 -34.47
C GLU A 713 -2.02 -9.93 -35.50
N LYS A 714 -2.04 -9.56 -36.79
CA LYS A 714 -2.34 -10.49 -37.90
C LYS A 714 -1.24 -11.53 -38.15
N GLN A 715 0.01 -11.22 -37.82
CA GLN A 715 1.15 -12.14 -37.92
C GLN A 715 1.28 -13.05 -36.70
N GLY A 716 0.74 -12.63 -35.55
CA GLY A 716 1.09 -13.16 -34.24
C GLY A 716 2.45 -12.64 -33.77
N THR A 717 2.75 -12.76 -32.48
CA THR A 717 4.08 -12.49 -31.90
C THR A 717 4.28 -13.37 -30.67
N PRO A 718 5.50 -13.89 -30.40
CA PRO A 718 5.79 -14.64 -29.18
C PRO A 718 5.87 -13.75 -27.94
N LEU A 719 6.11 -12.44 -28.09
CA LEU A 719 6.21 -11.49 -26.98
C LEU A 719 5.02 -10.55 -26.91
N ASN A 720 4.70 -10.10 -25.70
CA ASN A 720 3.92 -8.88 -25.55
C ASN A 720 4.80 -7.68 -25.93
N ILE A 721 4.25 -6.71 -26.67
CA ILE A 721 5.02 -5.54 -27.11
C ILE A 721 4.23 -4.24 -26.96
N GLY A 722 4.82 -3.27 -26.26
CA GLY A 722 4.36 -1.88 -26.22
C GLY A 722 5.43 -0.97 -26.83
N THR A 723 5.04 0.21 -27.31
CA THR A 723 5.99 1.19 -27.87
C THR A 723 5.60 2.62 -27.49
N TYR A 724 6.62 3.45 -27.32
CA TYR A 724 6.49 4.90 -27.33
C TYR A 724 6.38 5.42 -28.78
N VAL A 725 5.96 6.69 -28.95
CA VAL A 725 6.18 7.43 -30.19
C VAL A 725 7.45 8.29 -30.08
N GLY A 726 8.42 8.01 -30.93
CA GLY A 726 9.72 8.67 -30.94
C GLY A 726 9.64 10.09 -31.49
N SER A 727 10.20 11.06 -30.77
CA SER A 727 10.21 12.45 -31.21
C SER A 727 11.14 12.70 -32.41
N ALA A 728 12.17 11.88 -32.62
CA ALA A 728 12.94 11.90 -33.86
C ALA A 728 12.06 11.43 -35.05
N GLN A 729 11.32 10.33 -34.90
CA GLN A 729 10.38 9.85 -35.94
C GLN A 729 9.34 10.92 -36.32
N VAL A 730 8.77 11.60 -35.33
CA VAL A 730 7.80 12.71 -35.53
C VAL A 730 8.46 13.90 -36.24
N ARG A 731 9.74 14.18 -35.93
CA ARG A 731 10.53 15.25 -36.54
C ARG A 731 10.91 14.92 -37.98
N GLU A 732 11.33 13.69 -38.29
CA GLU A 732 11.60 13.20 -39.65
C GLU A 732 10.35 13.27 -40.54
N ALA A 733 9.20 12.86 -39.99
CA ALA A 733 7.93 12.89 -40.71
C ALA A 733 7.49 14.30 -41.13
N VAL A 734 7.88 15.35 -40.39
CA VAL A 734 7.46 16.75 -40.63
C VAL A 734 8.58 17.60 -41.20
N ILE A 735 9.70 17.72 -40.49
CA ILE A 735 10.89 18.49 -40.88
C ILE A 735 11.74 17.66 -41.85
N GLY A 736 12.18 16.48 -41.42
CA GLY A 736 13.32 15.75 -42.00
C GLY A 736 14.58 15.95 -41.15
N ASP A 737 15.76 15.73 -41.75
CA ASP A 737 17.06 15.71 -41.07
C ASP A 737 17.71 17.08 -40.81
N ASP A 738 16.98 18.19 -41.02
CA ASP A 738 17.53 19.56 -40.95
C ASP A 738 17.83 20.01 -39.49
N ASP A 739 19.00 20.63 -39.27
CA ASP A 739 19.30 21.35 -38.01
C ASP A 739 18.61 22.74 -37.97
N ARG A 740 17.29 22.73 -37.74
CA ARG A 740 16.47 23.93 -37.58
C ARG A 740 15.33 23.72 -36.58
N ALA A 741 14.84 24.78 -35.96
CA ALA A 741 13.58 24.70 -35.21
C ALA A 741 12.38 24.45 -36.16
N PRO A 742 11.32 23.75 -35.71
CA PRO A 742 10.05 23.74 -36.41
C PRO A 742 9.49 25.16 -36.52
N THR A 743 8.87 25.47 -37.66
CA THR A 743 7.93 26.59 -37.74
C THR A 743 6.69 26.30 -36.89
N PRO A 744 5.90 27.32 -36.47
CA PRO A 744 4.69 27.09 -35.68
C PRO A 744 3.69 26.12 -36.33
N ALA A 745 3.61 26.10 -37.67
CA ALA A 745 2.75 25.17 -38.40
C ALA A 745 3.29 23.73 -38.37
N GLU A 746 4.61 23.54 -38.47
CA GLU A 746 5.25 22.23 -38.33
C GLU A 746 5.11 21.70 -36.90
N LEU A 747 5.25 22.55 -35.88
CA LEU A 747 5.07 22.14 -34.48
C LEU A 747 3.65 21.62 -34.21
N GLU A 748 2.61 22.28 -34.73
CA GLU A 748 1.23 21.78 -34.60
C GLU A 748 1.00 20.47 -35.40
N GLN A 749 1.70 20.25 -36.52
CA GLN A 749 1.69 18.96 -37.21
C GLN A 749 2.36 17.86 -36.38
N MET A 750 3.51 18.15 -35.77
CA MET A 750 4.22 17.22 -34.87
C MET A 750 3.36 16.85 -33.66
N LYS A 751 2.71 17.84 -33.02
CA LYS A 751 1.74 17.63 -31.94
C LYS A 751 0.54 16.79 -32.39
N ALA A 752 0.04 16.99 -33.60
CA ALA A 752 -1.06 16.18 -34.15
C ALA A 752 -0.65 14.72 -34.38
N LEU A 753 0.59 14.45 -34.81
CA LEU A 753 1.13 13.09 -34.94
C LEU A 753 1.26 12.39 -33.58
N VAL A 754 1.79 13.06 -32.55
CA VAL A 754 1.82 12.53 -31.18
C VAL A 754 0.39 12.25 -30.68
N ALA A 755 -0.54 13.19 -30.89
CA ALA A 755 -1.95 13.01 -30.52
C ALA A 755 -2.68 11.89 -31.28
N GLN A 756 -2.17 11.45 -32.43
CA GLN A 756 -2.67 10.27 -33.15
C GLN A 756 -2.03 9.00 -32.57
N ALA A 757 -0.70 8.96 -32.42
CA ALA A 757 -0.01 7.80 -31.86
C ALA A 757 -0.49 7.45 -30.44
N MET A 758 -0.77 8.44 -29.58
CA MET A 758 -1.37 8.20 -28.27
C MET A 758 -2.78 7.56 -28.36
N LYS A 759 -3.59 7.92 -29.36
CA LYS A 759 -4.91 7.30 -29.60
C LYS A 759 -4.79 5.91 -30.21
N ASP A 760 -3.75 5.66 -30.99
CA ASP A 760 -3.43 4.35 -31.55
C ASP A 760 -2.97 3.37 -30.47
N GLY A 761 -2.38 3.88 -29.39
CA GLY A 761 -1.94 3.11 -28.23
C GLY A 761 -0.46 3.24 -27.88
N ALA A 762 0.21 4.33 -28.25
CA ALA A 762 1.55 4.62 -27.73
C ALA A 762 1.51 4.76 -26.19
N LEU A 763 2.55 4.28 -25.52
CA LEU A 763 2.72 4.38 -24.05
C LEU A 763 3.05 5.81 -23.61
N GLY A 764 3.71 6.56 -24.48
CA GLY A 764 4.14 7.94 -24.24
C GLY A 764 4.87 8.51 -25.44
N VAL A 765 5.54 9.64 -25.24
CA VAL A 765 6.49 10.22 -26.21
C VAL A 765 7.92 10.00 -25.71
N SER A 766 8.85 9.71 -26.61
CA SER A 766 10.23 9.40 -26.28
C SER A 766 11.25 10.24 -27.07
N SER A 767 12.51 10.28 -26.64
CA SER A 767 13.57 10.98 -27.37
C SER A 767 14.95 10.34 -27.22
N ALA A 768 15.74 10.37 -28.29
CA ALA A 768 17.17 10.04 -28.28
C ALA A 768 18.03 11.28 -28.55
N LEU A 769 18.13 12.15 -27.56
CA LEU A 769 18.63 13.53 -27.71
C LEU A 769 20.14 13.65 -27.98
N ILE A 770 20.87 12.55 -27.88
CA ILE A 770 22.28 12.42 -28.30
C ILE A 770 22.43 12.37 -29.83
N TYR A 771 21.40 11.90 -30.57
CA TYR A 771 21.51 11.60 -32.01
C TYR A 771 20.74 12.60 -32.88
N PRO A 772 21.24 12.91 -34.09
CA PRO A 772 20.45 13.52 -35.16
C PRO A 772 19.24 12.65 -35.54
N PRO A 773 18.08 13.25 -35.89
CA PRO A 773 17.77 14.68 -35.84
C PRO A 773 17.29 15.17 -34.46
N ASN A 774 17.15 14.29 -33.46
CA ASN A 774 16.56 14.64 -32.16
C ASN A 774 17.40 15.66 -31.38
N ILE A 775 18.73 15.61 -31.48
CA ILE A 775 19.67 16.55 -30.84
C ILE A 775 19.44 18.01 -31.27
N TYR A 776 18.89 18.23 -32.47
CA TYR A 776 18.57 19.58 -32.96
C TYR A 776 17.35 20.18 -32.23
N ALA A 777 16.46 19.34 -31.69
CA ALA A 777 15.27 19.76 -30.95
C ALA A 777 15.64 20.54 -29.67
N LYS A 778 14.89 21.61 -29.41
CA LYS A 778 15.03 22.43 -28.19
C LYS A 778 14.11 21.91 -27.10
N THR A 779 14.45 22.17 -25.83
CA THR A 779 13.64 21.69 -24.68
C THR A 779 12.16 22.07 -24.80
N ASP A 780 11.86 23.29 -25.25
CA ASP A 780 10.48 23.78 -25.38
C ASP A 780 9.69 23.07 -26.50
N GLU A 781 10.37 22.51 -27.52
CA GLU A 781 9.77 21.64 -28.53
C GLU A 781 9.36 20.31 -27.91
N LEU A 782 10.24 19.72 -27.08
CA LEU A 782 9.98 18.46 -26.38
C LEU A 782 8.85 18.62 -25.34
N ILE A 783 8.83 19.74 -24.60
CA ILE A 783 7.73 20.09 -23.68
C ILE A 783 6.41 20.13 -24.44
N ALA A 784 6.34 20.80 -25.61
CA ALA A 784 5.10 20.91 -26.38
C ALA A 784 4.59 19.55 -26.93
N LEU A 785 5.47 18.56 -27.15
CA LEU A 785 5.09 17.19 -27.49
C LEU A 785 4.66 16.37 -26.26
N ALA A 786 5.38 16.52 -25.15
CA ALA A 786 5.06 15.89 -23.86
C ALA A 786 3.71 16.38 -23.30
N GLU A 787 3.40 17.68 -23.42
CA GLU A 787 2.10 18.26 -23.07
C GLU A 787 0.94 17.60 -23.84
N VAL A 788 1.18 17.10 -25.06
CA VAL A 788 0.19 16.33 -25.82
C VAL A 788 0.03 14.93 -25.22
N ALA A 789 1.13 14.22 -24.95
CA ALA A 789 1.09 12.88 -24.34
C ALA A 789 0.41 12.88 -22.95
N SER A 790 0.55 13.97 -22.18
CA SER A 790 -0.11 14.15 -20.87
C SER A 790 -1.64 14.09 -20.95
N GLN A 791 -2.24 14.59 -22.02
CA GLN A 791 -3.70 14.61 -22.23
C GLN A 791 -4.28 13.19 -22.42
N TYR A 792 -3.42 12.22 -22.69
CA TYR A 792 -3.77 10.80 -22.89
C TYR A 792 -3.24 9.90 -21.75
N GLY A 793 -2.64 10.48 -20.71
CA GLY A 793 -2.09 9.73 -19.58
C GLY A 793 -0.88 8.86 -19.92
N GLY A 794 -0.07 9.29 -20.90
CA GLY A 794 1.18 8.63 -21.27
C GLY A 794 2.38 9.03 -20.39
N LEU A 795 3.57 8.70 -20.85
CA LEU A 795 4.85 9.02 -20.20
C LEU A 795 5.75 9.89 -21.10
N TYR A 796 6.81 10.48 -20.53
CA TYR A 796 7.97 10.95 -21.28
C TYR A 796 9.16 10.03 -20.98
N ALA A 797 9.84 9.51 -22.00
CA ALA A 797 11.04 8.72 -21.84
C ALA A 797 12.21 9.30 -22.66
N THR A 798 13.45 9.15 -22.21
CA THR A 798 14.58 9.71 -22.96
C THR A 798 15.90 8.99 -22.77
N HIS A 799 16.56 8.68 -23.90
CA HIS A 799 18.03 8.70 -23.95
C HIS A 799 18.44 10.17 -23.92
N MET A 800 19.06 10.56 -22.81
CA MET A 800 19.41 11.95 -22.50
C MET A 800 20.37 12.57 -23.54
N ARG A 801 20.40 13.91 -23.59
CA ARG A 801 21.21 14.69 -24.55
C ARG A 801 22.72 14.49 -24.39
N SER A 802 23.15 14.15 -23.18
CA SER A 802 24.51 13.77 -22.85
C SER A 802 24.46 12.82 -21.67
N GLU A 803 25.37 11.86 -21.68
CA GLU A 803 25.60 10.87 -20.63
C GLU A 803 27.01 11.00 -20.05
N GLY A 804 27.76 11.99 -20.54
CA GLY A 804 29.11 12.35 -20.15
C GLY A 804 29.20 13.80 -19.68
N ALA A 805 29.88 14.66 -20.43
CA ALA A 805 30.29 15.99 -19.92
C ALA A 805 29.13 16.89 -19.49
N SER A 806 27.93 16.66 -20.02
CA SER A 806 26.71 17.38 -19.69
C SER A 806 25.60 16.46 -19.14
N GLU A 807 25.97 15.34 -18.49
CA GLU A 807 25.05 14.39 -17.85
C GLU A 807 24.06 15.09 -16.87
N MET A 808 24.56 15.97 -16.00
CA MET A 808 23.73 16.69 -15.02
C MET A 808 22.82 17.77 -15.66
N PRO A 809 23.30 18.62 -16.60
CA PRO A 809 22.42 19.47 -17.43
C PRO A 809 21.35 18.70 -18.21
N ALA A 810 21.68 17.54 -18.79
CA ALA A 810 20.72 16.73 -19.55
C ALA A 810 19.68 16.06 -18.66
N LEU A 811 20.05 15.63 -17.44
CA LEU A 811 19.10 15.17 -16.43
C LEU A 811 18.16 16.31 -15.98
N ALA A 812 18.70 17.53 -15.80
CA ALA A 812 17.89 18.70 -15.49
C ALA A 812 16.92 19.06 -16.63
N GLU A 813 17.30 18.84 -17.89
CA GLU A 813 16.40 18.97 -19.04
C GLU A 813 15.24 17.97 -18.96
N ALA A 814 15.52 16.69 -18.70
CA ALA A 814 14.49 15.66 -18.55
C ALA A 814 13.52 15.93 -17.38
N ILE A 815 14.06 16.37 -16.23
CA ILE A 815 13.27 16.80 -15.06
C ILE A 815 12.37 18.00 -15.41
N ARG A 816 12.91 19.01 -16.12
CA ARG A 816 12.15 20.17 -16.58
C ARG A 816 10.98 19.76 -17.49
N ILE A 817 11.23 18.86 -18.45
CA ILE A 817 10.19 18.37 -19.37
C ILE A 817 9.06 17.69 -18.58
N GLY A 818 9.38 16.78 -17.66
CA GLY A 818 8.36 16.12 -16.82
C GLY A 818 7.57 17.08 -15.93
N GLN A 819 8.23 18.10 -15.37
CA GLN A 819 7.59 19.11 -14.53
C GLN A 819 6.64 20.02 -15.30
N GLU A 820 7.07 20.56 -16.45
CA GLU A 820 6.25 21.48 -17.26
C GLU A 820 5.13 20.75 -18.02
N ALA A 821 5.38 19.55 -18.55
CA ALA A 821 4.36 18.73 -19.22
C ALA A 821 3.46 17.93 -18.27
N HIS A 822 3.75 17.93 -16.97
CA HIS A 822 3.06 17.16 -15.92
C HIS A 822 3.01 15.64 -16.21
N LEU A 823 4.18 15.07 -16.57
CA LEU A 823 4.33 13.65 -16.92
C LEU A 823 5.33 12.89 -16.04
N PRO A 824 5.18 11.57 -15.89
CA PRO A 824 6.26 10.70 -15.45
C PRO A 824 7.43 10.72 -16.43
N VAL A 825 8.67 10.65 -15.93
CA VAL A 825 9.92 10.71 -16.73
C VAL A 825 10.73 9.42 -16.60
N GLU A 826 10.99 8.72 -17.70
CA GLU A 826 11.88 7.55 -17.71
C GLU A 826 13.22 7.94 -18.33
N ILE A 827 14.32 7.72 -17.60
CA ILE A 827 15.65 7.86 -18.17
C ILE A 827 16.09 6.52 -18.74
N PHE A 828 16.11 6.43 -20.06
CA PHE A 828 16.51 5.21 -20.74
C PHE A 828 17.99 4.89 -20.49
N HIS A 829 18.27 3.61 -20.27
CA HIS A 829 19.59 2.98 -20.11
C HIS A 829 20.67 3.81 -19.39
N LEU A 830 20.26 4.45 -18.28
CA LEU A 830 21.00 5.42 -17.48
C LEU A 830 22.48 5.03 -17.27
N LYS A 831 23.42 5.90 -17.67
CA LYS A 831 24.86 5.67 -17.47
C LYS A 831 25.65 6.95 -17.20
N VAL A 832 26.90 6.75 -16.78
CA VAL A 832 27.96 7.76 -16.76
C VAL A 832 29.02 7.31 -17.76
N SER A 833 29.17 8.10 -18.81
CA SER A 833 30.16 7.96 -19.87
C SER A 833 31.48 8.60 -19.45
N GLY A 834 32.60 8.10 -19.96
CA GLY A 834 33.92 8.75 -19.90
C GLY A 834 34.68 8.62 -18.57
N LYS A 835 35.95 8.19 -18.69
CA LYS A 835 36.87 7.94 -17.55
C LYS A 835 37.10 9.14 -16.62
N SER A 836 36.89 10.37 -17.09
CA SER A 836 37.00 11.59 -16.31
C SER A 836 35.85 11.79 -15.31
N ARG A 837 34.75 11.06 -15.48
CA ARG A 837 33.49 11.24 -14.72
C ARG A 837 33.13 10.03 -13.86
N TRP A 838 33.74 8.87 -14.12
CA TRP A 838 33.52 7.63 -13.35
C TRP A 838 33.50 7.86 -11.83
N GLY A 839 32.50 7.29 -11.16
CA GLY A 839 32.15 7.54 -9.78
C GLY A 839 31.16 8.70 -9.56
N SER A 840 30.68 9.36 -10.63
CA SER A 840 29.64 10.40 -10.55
C SER A 840 28.20 9.86 -10.51
N MET A 841 27.97 8.56 -10.76
CA MET A 841 26.60 8.00 -10.79
C MET A 841 25.85 8.22 -9.47
N LYS A 842 26.56 8.28 -8.34
CA LYS A 842 25.97 8.65 -7.03
C LYS A 842 25.34 10.05 -7.03
N ASN A 843 25.87 11.00 -7.79
CA ASN A 843 25.34 12.36 -7.92
C ASN A 843 24.10 12.37 -8.83
N VAL A 844 24.15 11.61 -9.93
CA VAL A 844 23.03 11.42 -10.87
C VAL A 844 21.86 10.74 -10.17
N ALA A 845 22.12 9.64 -9.44
CA ALA A 845 21.13 8.95 -8.62
C ALA A 845 20.56 9.83 -7.50
N ALA A 846 21.39 10.64 -6.83
CA ALA A 846 20.92 11.62 -5.84
C ALA A 846 20.03 12.71 -6.46
N ALA A 847 20.32 13.17 -7.68
CA ALA A 847 19.50 14.14 -8.39
C ALA A 847 18.14 13.55 -8.82
N ILE A 848 18.12 12.31 -9.32
CA ILE A 848 16.88 11.57 -9.59
C ILE A 848 16.07 11.40 -8.29
N GLN A 849 16.71 10.97 -7.20
CA GLN A 849 16.03 10.81 -5.91
C GLN A 849 15.47 12.14 -5.38
N ASN A 850 16.22 13.24 -5.45
CA ASN A 850 15.74 14.58 -5.06
C ASN A 850 14.52 15.02 -5.88
N ALA A 851 14.47 14.69 -7.18
CA ALA A 851 13.30 14.96 -8.02
C ALA A 851 12.08 14.10 -7.63
N ARG A 852 12.31 12.82 -7.27
CA ARG A 852 11.27 11.93 -6.71
C ARG A 852 10.72 12.44 -5.38
N ASP A 853 11.60 12.84 -4.47
CA ASP A 853 11.24 13.40 -3.16
C ASP A 853 10.51 14.76 -3.28
N SER A 854 10.75 15.48 -4.39
CA SER A 854 10.01 16.70 -4.77
C SER A 854 8.66 16.41 -5.46
N GLY A 855 8.27 15.15 -5.61
CA GLY A 855 6.98 14.71 -6.16
C GLY A 855 6.94 14.41 -7.66
N LEU A 856 8.07 14.49 -8.40
CA LEU A 856 8.12 14.07 -9.80
C LEU A 856 8.21 12.54 -9.89
N ASN A 857 7.33 11.89 -10.66
CA ASN A 857 7.44 10.46 -10.93
C ASN A 857 8.54 10.17 -11.97
N ILE A 858 9.80 10.27 -11.57
CA ILE A 858 10.98 9.98 -12.40
C ILE A 858 11.63 8.64 -12.01
N ALA A 859 11.95 7.81 -12.99
CA ALA A 859 12.61 6.51 -12.86
C ALA A 859 13.59 6.29 -14.03
N ALA A 860 14.19 5.12 -14.13
CA ALA A 860 15.17 4.79 -15.16
C ALA A 860 15.25 3.28 -15.43
N ASP A 861 15.90 2.87 -16.51
CA ASP A 861 16.40 1.50 -16.71
C ASP A 861 17.93 1.47 -16.90
N MET A 862 18.53 0.29 -16.84
CA MET A 862 19.93 0.05 -17.22
C MET A 862 20.11 -1.35 -17.81
N TYR A 863 20.99 -1.51 -18.80
CA TYR A 863 21.58 -2.81 -19.13
C TYR A 863 22.81 -3.10 -18.24
N PRO A 864 23.04 -4.36 -17.81
CA PRO A 864 24.10 -4.71 -16.86
C PRO A 864 25.50 -4.87 -17.49
N TYR A 865 25.93 -3.89 -18.30
CA TYR A 865 27.23 -3.92 -19.01
C TYR A 865 27.95 -2.56 -18.99
N PRO A 866 29.31 -2.53 -18.93
CA PRO A 866 30.10 -1.29 -18.92
C PRO A 866 30.31 -0.65 -20.31
N ALA A 867 29.53 -1.08 -21.31
CA ALA A 867 29.62 -0.61 -22.69
C ALA A 867 28.21 -0.47 -23.29
N GLY A 868 28.06 0.48 -24.20
CA GLY A 868 26.86 0.64 -25.02
C GLY A 868 27.13 0.28 -26.48
N ALA A 869 26.08 0.16 -27.29
CA ALA A 869 26.20 -0.07 -28.73
C ALA A 869 25.29 0.90 -29.53
N THR A 870 25.80 1.40 -30.65
CA THR A 870 25.10 2.29 -31.61
C THR A 870 25.90 2.32 -32.92
N ALA A 871 25.48 3.09 -33.93
CA ALA A 871 26.24 3.23 -35.17
C ALA A 871 27.65 3.82 -34.93
N LEU A 872 28.64 3.44 -35.74
CA LEU A 872 29.97 4.03 -35.75
C LEU A 872 29.92 5.53 -36.11
N ALA A 873 28.94 5.92 -36.93
CA ALA A 873 28.71 7.30 -37.31
C ALA A 873 28.30 8.19 -36.12
N SER A 874 27.73 7.63 -35.06
CA SER A 874 27.32 8.35 -33.84
C SER A 874 28.49 8.95 -33.06
N ALA A 875 29.72 8.50 -33.33
CA ALA A 875 30.94 9.11 -32.79
C ALA A 875 31.33 10.43 -33.47
N LEU A 876 30.73 10.77 -34.62
CA LEU A 876 31.03 12.00 -35.34
C LEU A 876 30.25 13.19 -34.75
N PRO A 877 30.80 14.41 -34.81
CA PRO A 877 30.09 15.61 -34.38
C PRO A 877 28.71 15.75 -35.08
N PRO A 878 27.61 16.02 -34.36
CA PRO A 878 26.25 16.01 -34.91
C PRO A 878 26.03 16.89 -36.14
N TRP A 879 26.69 18.05 -36.23
CA TRP A 879 26.60 18.97 -37.37
C TRP A 879 27.05 18.34 -38.71
N VAL A 880 27.80 17.23 -38.66
CA VAL A 880 28.19 16.47 -39.86
C VAL A 880 26.97 15.77 -40.49
N ALA A 881 25.91 15.50 -39.72
CA ALA A 881 24.68 14.84 -40.17
C ALA A 881 23.51 15.80 -40.48
N ASP A 882 23.71 17.13 -40.43
CA ASP A 882 22.67 18.10 -40.79
C ASP A 882 22.22 17.92 -42.26
N GLY A 883 20.93 17.64 -42.49
CA GLY A 883 20.42 17.24 -43.82
C GLY A 883 20.69 15.77 -44.19
N GLY A 884 20.97 14.92 -43.21
CA GLY A 884 20.90 13.46 -43.30
C GLY A 884 22.19 12.75 -43.70
N ILE A 885 22.12 11.41 -43.77
CA ILE A 885 23.27 10.52 -44.03
C ILE A 885 23.98 10.84 -45.34
N GLN A 886 23.27 11.24 -46.40
CA GLN A 886 23.92 11.64 -47.65
C GLN A 886 24.79 12.90 -47.48
N LYS A 887 24.35 13.87 -46.67
CA LYS A 887 25.15 15.06 -46.35
C LYS A 887 26.34 14.74 -45.45
N LEU A 888 26.21 13.78 -44.54
CA LEU A 888 27.33 13.20 -43.79
C LEU A 888 28.39 12.59 -44.74
N LEU A 889 27.97 11.73 -45.67
CA LEU A 889 28.87 11.07 -46.63
C LEU A 889 29.47 12.04 -47.66
N GLU A 890 28.80 13.15 -47.97
CA GLU A 890 29.38 14.26 -48.73
C GLU A 890 30.43 15.02 -47.91
N ARG A 891 30.10 15.42 -46.68
CA ARG A 891 30.98 16.18 -45.77
C ARG A 891 32.26 15.42 -45.43
N LEU A 892 32.20 14.09 -45.22
CA LEU A 892 33.38 13.25 -44.94
C LEU A 892 34.39 13.15 -46.10
N LYS A 893 34.07 13.66 -47.30
CA LYS A 893 34.99 13.74 -48.45
C LYS A 893 35.79 15.05 -48.50
N ASP A 894 35.40 16.08 -47.73
CA ASP A 894 36.12 17.37 -47.69
C ASP A 894 37.27 17.33 -46.67
N PRO A 895 38.54 17.51 -47.08
CA PRO A 895 39.69 17.50 -46.17
C PRO A 895 39.62 18.55 -45.04
N THR A 896 38.98 19.69 -45.29
CA THR A 896 38.81 20.78 -44.31
C THR A 896 37.83 20.37 -43.22
N VAL A 897 36.73 19.72 -43.62
CA VAL A 897 35.73 19.14 -42.71
C VAL A 897 36.37 18.03 -41.87
N ARG A 898 37.11 17.11 -42.50
CA ARG A 898 37.83 16.05 -41.79
C ARG A 898 38.84 16.58 -40.78
N ALA A 899 39.59 17.62 -41.12
CA ALA A 899 40.54 18.24 -40.20
C ALA A 899 39.84 18.82 -38.95
N ARG A 900 38.68 19.45 -39.13
CA ARG A 900 37.83 19.93 -38.03
C ARG A 900 37.29 18.78 -37.18
N ILE A 901 36.71 17.75 -37.82
CA ILE A 901 36.20 16.55 -37.13
C ILE A 901 37.31 15.91 -36.30
N LYS A 902 38.51 15.74 -36.88
CA LYS A 902 39.67 15.16 -36.18
C LYS A 902 40.07 15.96 -34.94
N GLN A 903 40.03 17.29 -35.00
CA GLN A 903 40.27 18.12 -33.82
C GLN A 903 39.17 17.89 -32.77
N GLU A 904 37.89 17.96 -33.16
CA GLU A 904 36.75 17.78 -32.27
C GLU A 904 36.75 16.38 -31.61
N LEU A 905 37.07 15.30 -32.33
CA LEU A 905 37.15 13.93 -31.78
C LEU A 905 38.17 13.79 -30.64
N THR A 906 39.22 14.62 -30.58
CA THR A 906 40.28 14.51 -29.56
C THR A 906 40.03 15.27 -28.26
N THR A 907 38.88 15.94 -28.12
CA THR A 907 38.55 16.74 -26.93
C THR A 907 37.16 16.41 -26.38
N ASP A 908 36.97 16.65 -25.08
CA ASP A 908 35.66 16.63 -24.45
C ASP A 908 34.79 17.82 -24.92
N HIS A 909 33.46 17.68 -24.95
CA HIS A 909 32.53 18.71 -25.46
C HIS A 909 31.32 18.93 -24.53
N PRO A 910 30.98 20.18 -24.18
CA PRO A 910 29.84 20.46 -23.31
C PRO A 910 28.47 20.46 -24.04
N THR A 911 28.44 20.38 -25.37
CA THR A 911 27.20 20.55 -26.17
C THR A 911 26.78 19.32 -26.98
N TRP A 912 27.57 18.25 -27.00
CA TRP A 912 27.26 16.97 -27.65
C TRP A 912 28.15 15.87 -27.04
N GLU A 913 27.70 14.61 -27.08
CA GLU A 913 28.43 13.47 -26.49
C GLU A 913 29.51 12.93 -27.42
N ASN A 914 30.79 12.98 -27.01
CA ASN A 914 31.91 12.49 -27.83
C ASN A 914 32.31 11.05 -27.46
N LEU A 915 31.50 10.09 -27.92
CA LEU A 915 31.69 8.65 -27.68
C LEU A 915 33.11 8.15 -27.97
N PHE A 916 33.79 8.72 -28.97
CA PHE A 916 35.17 8.38 -29.31
C PHE A 916 36.17 8.84 -28.25
N TYR A 917 36.00 10.04 -27.71
CA TYR A 917 36.83 10.55 -26.62
C TYR A 917 36.55 9.79 -25.31
N ASP A 918 35.27 9.55 -25.00
CA ASP A 918 34.83 8.97 -23.73
C ASP A 918 35.32 7.52 -23.51
N CYS A 919 35.37 6.72 -24.57
CA CYS A 919 35.97 5.38 -24.52
C CYS A 919 37.51 5.38 -24.53
N GLY A 920 38.16 6.55 -24.71
CA GLY A 920 39.61 6.72 -24.72
C GLY A 920 40.25 6.56 -26.11
N GLY A 921 39.53 6.89 -27.18
CA GLY A 921 39.97 6.80 -28.57
C GLY A 921 39.71 5.44 -29.20
N GLY A 922 40.29 5.18 -30.37
CA GLY A 922 39.95 4.03 -31.21
C GLY A 922 40.18 2.63 -30.60
N ALA A 923 40.88 2.53 -29.47
CA ALA A 923 41.01 1.27 -28.72
C ALA A 923 39.76 0.93 -27.88
N GLY A 924 38.93 1.92 -27.58
CA GLY A 924 37.66 1.77 -26.86
C GLY A 924 36.42 1.64 -27.75
N VAL A 925 36.59 1.66 -29.08
CA VAL A 925 35.52 1.47 -30.08
C VAL A 925 35.76 0.15 -30.82
N LEU A 926 34.85 -0.80 -30.70
CA LEU A 926 34.87 -2.10 -31.39
C LEU A 926 33.80 -2.15 -32.48
N ILE A 927 34.14 -2.66 -33.67
CA ILE A 927 33.21 -2.82 -34.80
C ILE A 927 32.34 -4.07 -34.59
N SER A 928 31.02 -3.89 -34.48
CA SER A 928 30.07 -4.99 -34.21
C SER A 928 29.43 -5.57 -35.47
N SER A 929 29.15 -4.73 -36.47
CA SER A 929 28.52 -5.17 -37.71
C SER A 929 28.85 -4.24 -38.87
N VAL A 930 28.95 -4.81 -40.09
CA VAL A 930 29.33 -4.08 -41.31
C VAL A 930 28.57 -4.63 -42.51
N GLU A 931 28.08 -3.76 -43.42
CA GLU A 931 27.31 -4.21 -44.59
C GLU A 931 28.19 -4.60 -45.78
N LYS A 932 29.34 -3.94 -45.97
CA LYS A 932 30.25 -4.22 -47.09
C LYS A 932 31.03 -5.53 -46.91
N PRO A 933 30.95 -6.50 -47.85
CA PRO A 933 31.68 -7.78 -47.75
C PRO A 933 33.20 -7.62 -47.58
N GLU A 934 33.80 -6.60 -48.19
CA GLU A 934 35.23 -6.30 -48.08
C GLU A 934 35.66 -5.81 -46.69
N LEU A 935 34.73 -5.28 -45.88
CA LEU A 935 34.97 -4.77 -44.54
C LEU A 935 34.63 -5.78 -43.42
N LYS A 936 33.84 -6.84 -43.71
CA LYS A 936 33.46 -7.91 -42.75
C LYS A 936 34.65 -8.49 -41.97
N GLN A 937 35.85 -8.53 -42.55
CA GLN A 937 37.08 -8.97 -41.89
C GLN A 937 37.49 -8.14 -40.63
N PHE A 938 36.87 -6.98 -40.43
CA PHE A 938 37.11 -6.09 -39.30
C PHE A 938 36.03 -6.16 -38.21
N GLU A 939 35.00 -7.00 -38.36
CA GLU A 939 34.08 -7.30 -37.26
C GLU A 939 34.84 -7.92 -36.06
N GLY A 940 34.47 -7.53 -34.85
CA GLY A 940 35.20 -7.90 -33.64
C GLY A 940 36.61 -7.29 -33.52
N LYS A 941 36.95 -6.27 -34.32
CA LYS A 941 38.20 -5.49 -34.19
C LYS A 941 37.94 -4.10 -33.63
N THR A 942 38.93 -3.55 -32.93
CA THR A 942 38.89 -2.14 -32.53
C THR A 942 39.22 -1.21 -33.70
N VAL A 943 38.72 0.03 -33.67
CA VAL A 943 39.09 1.06 -34.67
C VAL A 943 40.61 1.26 -34.71
N GLU A 944 41.28 1.13 -33.56
CA GLU A 944 42.74 1.13 -33.43
C GLU A 944 43.42 -0.04 -34.16
N ASP A 945 42.84 -1.24 -34.15
CA ASP A 945 43.38 -2.38 -34.91
C ASP A 945 43.18 -2.22 -36.42
N VAL A 946 42.04 -1.67 -36.84
CA VAL A 946 41.81 -1.30 -38.25
C VAL A 946 42.80 -0.20 -38.67
N ALA A 947 43.07 0.78 -37.79
CA ALA A 947 44.02 1.86 -38.05
C ALA A 947 45.45 1.35 -38.26
N LYS A 948 45.89 0.37 -37.45
CA LYS A 948 47.17 -0.34 -37.67
C LYS A 948 47.18 -1.09 -39.00
N ALA A 949 46.10 -1.79 -39.35
CA ALA A 949 45.99 -2.53 -40.61
C ALA A 949 46.04 -1.60 -41.84
N TRP A 950 45.34 -0.47 -41.78
CA TRP A 950 45.27 0.54 -42.86
C TRP A 950 46.43 1.54 -42.83
N LYS A 951 47.28 1.53 -41.79
CA LYS A 951 48.39 2.47 -41.55
C LYS A 951 47.94 3.93 -41.51
N LYS A 952 46.83 4.18 -40.84
CA LYS A 952 46.20 5.50 -40.62
C LYS A 952 46.15 5.81 -39.13
N THR A 953 45.73 7.02 -38.77
CA THR A 953 45.36 7.31 -37.37
C THR A 953 43.93 6.82 -37.10
N PRO A 954 43.56 6.58 -35.83
CA PRO A 954 42.22 6.13 -35.47
C PRO A 954 41.08 7.02 -35.95
N GLU A 955 41.25 8.34 -35.94
CA GLU A 955 40.21 9.30 -36.36
C GLU A 955 39.98 9.27 -37.87
N ASP A 956 41.07 9.19 -38.66
CA ASP A 956 40.99 9.02 -40.12
C ASP A 956 40.41 7.66 -40.49
N THR A 957 40.73 6.63 -39.72
CA THR A 957 40.17 5.29 -39.89
C THR A 957 38.67 5.28 -39.61
N LEU A 958 38.20 5.91 -38.53
CA LEU A 958 36.78 6.03 -38.21
C LEU A 958 36.00 6.71 -39.34
N MET A 959 36.47 7.88 -39.79
CA MET A 959 35.85 8.61 -40.91
C MET A 959 35.86 7.81 -42.22
N ASP A 960 36.94 7.09 -42.51
CA ASP A 960 37.06 6.28 -43.73
C ASP A 960 36.19 5.02 -43.68
N PHE A 961 36.02 4.41 -42.51
CA PHE A 961 35.18 3.23 -42.32
C PHE A 961 33.69 3.60 -42.48
N VAL A 962 33.25 4.68 -41.80
CA VAL A 962 31.91 5.25 -41.98
C VAL A 962 31.64 5.59 -43.44
N LEU A 963 32.61 6.19 -44.15
CA LEU A 963 32.46 6.51 -45.57
C LEU A 963 32.39 5.26 -46.47
N ALA A 964 33.22 4.24 -46.21
CA ALA A 964 33.28 3.02 -47.01
C ALA A 964 32.01 2.17 -46.86
N ASP A 965 31.50 2.03 -45.64
CA ASP A 965 30.28 1.26 -45.34
C ASP A 965 28.98 2.05 -45.53
N SER A 966 29.07 3.30 -46.02
CA SER A 966 27.91 4.20 -46.21
C SER A 966 27.14 4.47 -44.92
N ALA A 967 27.87 4.60 -43.80
CA ALA A 967 27.38 4.83 -42.44
C ALA A 967 26.52 3.72 -41.81
N GLN A 968 26.52 2.50 -42.35
CA GLN A 968 25.76 1.36 -41.83
C GLN A 968 26.50 0.52 -40.77
N THR A 969 27.74 0.89 -40.42
CA THR A 969 28.56 0.13 -39.46
C THR A 969 28.05 0.27 -38.03
N GLY A 970 27.80 -0.84 -37.35
CA GLY A 970 27.56 -0.90 -35.90
C GLY A 970 28.86 -0.88 -35.09
N ALA A 971 28.81 -0.29 -33.89
CA ALA A 971 29.95 -0.22 -32.97
C ALA A 971 29.56 -0.38 -31.48
N ILE A 972 30.48 -0.95 -30.70
CA ILE A 972 30.43 -1.05 -29.24
C ILE A 972 31.44 -0.08 -28.63
N TYR A 973 31.00 0.67 -27.61
CA TYR A 973 31.74 1.76 -26.98
C TYR A 973 31.99 1.46 -25.50
N PHE A 974 33.25 1.22 -25.13
CA PHE A 974 33.66 0.89 -23.76
C PHE A 974 33.89 2.15 -22.92
N MET A 975 32.79 2.74 -22.41
CA MET A 975 32.76 4.09 -21.82
C MET A 975 32.31 4.17 -20.36
N ALA A 976 31.67 3.15 -19.80
CA ALA A 976 31.16 3.16 -18.43
C ALA A 976 32.04 2.36 -17.45
N SER A 977 31.83 2.55 -16.15
CA SER A 977 32.54 1.85 -15.08
C SER A 977 31.66 0.81 -14.37
N GLU A 978 32.28 -0.25 -13.85
CA GLU A 978 31.60 -1.27 -13.04
C GLU A 978 31.09 -0.69 -11.70
N GLU A 979 31.75 0.33 -11.15
CA GLU A 979 31.35 0.98 -9.89
C GLU A 979 30.08 1.82 -10.09
N ASP A 980 30.02 2.61 -11.16
CA ASP A 980 28.82 3.37 -11.53
C ASP A 980 27.67 2.43 -11.90
N LEU A 981 27.97 1.35 -12.63
CA LEU A 981 26.99 0.33 -13.00
C LEU A 981 26.35 -0.30 -11.76
N ARG A 982 27.14 -0.76 -10.79
CA ARG A 982 26.63 -1.27 -9.50
C ARG A 982 25.86 -0.20 -8.72
N THR A 983 26.30 1.06 -8.77
CA THR A 983 25.63 2.18 -8.09
C THR A 983 24.23 2.42 -8.66
N GLY A 984 24.09 2.52 -9.98
CA GLY A 984 22.78 2.67 -10.64
C GLY A 984 21.90 1.42 -10.48
N LEU A 985 22.46 0.24 -10.73
CA LEU A 985 21.74 -1.03 -10.56
C LEU A 985 21.29 -1.28 -9.12
N SER A 986 21.86 -0.63 -8.11
CA SER A 986 21.38 -0.75 -6.72
C SER A 986 20.10 0.06 -6.42
N GLN A 987 19.74 1.06 -7.23
CA GLN A 987 18.64 1.97 -6.91
C GLN A 987 17.26 1.28 -7.02
N PRO A 988 16.32 1.52 -6.09
CA PRO A 988 15.03 0.81 -6.06
C PRO A 988 14.06 1.21 -7.20
N TRP A 989 14.37 2.29 -7.91
CA TRP A 989 13.60 2.83 -9.03
C TRP A 989 14.22 2.57 -10.41
N THR A 990 15.37 1.89 -10.50
CA THR A 990 16.01 1.53 -11.76
C THR A 990 15.53 0.15 -12.24
N SER A 991 14.86 0.03 -13.37
CA SER A 991 14.52 -1.26 -14.00
C SER A 991 15.66 -1.80 -14.88
N ILE A 992 15.43 -2.86 -15.66
CA ILE A 992 16.41 -3.41 -16.61
C ILE A 992 15.84 -3.36 -18.03
N GLY A 993 16.60 -2.78 -18.96
CA GLY A 993 16.39 -2.87 -20.40
C GLY A 993 17.54 -3.62 -21.07
N LEU A 994 17.31 -4.16 -22.27
CA LEU A 994 18.35 -4.78 -23.08
C LEU A 994 19.03 -3.77 -24.02
N ASP A 995 18.31 -2.74 -24.45
CA ASP A 995 18.67 -1.84 -25.55
C ASP A 995 19.13 -2.63 -26.81
N ALA A 996 18.36 -3.67 -27.16
CA ALA A 996 18.70 -4.52 -28.30
C ALA A 996 17.43 -5.04 -28.97
N ASN A 997 17.53 -5.29 -30.28
CA ASN A 997 16.51 -6.03 -31.01
C ASN A 997 16.51 -7.51 -30.65
N GLU A 998 15.39 -8.19 -30.88
CA GLU A 998 15.36 -9.65 -30.88
C GLU A 998 16.23 -10.20 -32.02
N MET A 999 16.81 -11.38 -31.78
CA MET A 999 17.70 -12.05 -32.70
C MET A 999 17.60 -13.56 -32.51
N SER A 1000 17.58 -14.30 -33.61
CA SER A 1000 17.78 -15.74 -33.62
C SER A 1000 19.14 -16.08 -34.25
N LEU A 1001 19.81 -17.11 -33.72
CA LEU A 1001 21.20 -17.46 -34.08
C LEU A 1001 21.40 -17.90 -35.55
N ASP A 1002 20.32 -18.20 -36.24
CA ASP A 1002 20.22 -18.56 -37.66
C ASP A 1002 19.22 -17.66 -38.42
N GLY A 1003 18.81 -16.54 -37.81
CA GLY A 1003 17.83 -15.62 -38.35
C GLY A 1003 18.39 -14.67 -39.42
N PRO A 1004 17.53 -14.00 -40.21
CA PRO A 1004 17.95 -13.02 -41.21
C PRO A 1004 18.65 -11.80 -40.58
N THR A 1005 18.30 -11.45 -39.34
CA THR A 1005 18.84 -10.33 -38.54
C THR A 1005 20.03 -10.72 -37.67
N TYR A 1006 20.63 -11.90 -37.87
CA TYR A 1006 21.73 -12.39 -37.05
C TYR A 1006 23.05 -11.63 -37.26
N GLU A 1007 23.64 -11.13 -36.16
CA GLU A 1007 24.95 -10.51 -36.13
C GLU A 1007 25.90 -11.25 -35.17
N ALA A 1008 26.93 -11.90 -35.71
CA ALA A 1008 27.89 -12.71 -34.93
C ALA A 1008 28.73 -11.91 -33.92
N HIS A 1009 28.78 -10.59 -34.05
CA HIS A 1009 29.57 -9.67 -33.23
C HIS A 1009 28.71 -8.58 -32.56
N ALA A 1010 27.41 -8.85 -32.37
CA ALA A 1010 26.47 -8.02 -31.61
C ALA A 1010 26.94 -7.73 -30.17
N HIS A 1011 26.27 -6.81 -29.48
CA HIS A 1011 26.55 -6.57 -28.07
C HIS A 1011 26.00 -7.72 -27.19
N PRO A 1012 26.75 -8.25 -26.19
CA PRO A 1012 26.32 -9.40 -25.38
C PRO A 1012 24.97 -9.18 -24.63
N ARG A 1013 24.60 -7.92 -24.40
CA ARG A 1013 23.26 -7.51 -23.89
C ARG A 1013 22.09 -8.14 -24.64
N THR A 1014 22.24 -8.44 -25.94
CA THR A 1014 21.21 -9.10 -26.77
C THR A 1014 20.80 -10.46 -26.21
N PHE A 1015 21.72 -11.25 -25.64
CA PHE A 1015 21.48 -12.63 -25.20
C PHE A 1015 21.63 -12.86 -23.68
N GLY A 1016 22.12 -11.87 -22.93
CA GLY A 1016 22.54 -12.07 -21.54
C GLY A 1016 22.07 -11.06 -20.48
N SER A 1017 21.39 -9.96 -20.79
CA SER A 1017 21.04 -8.94 -19.78
C SER A 1017 20.28 -9.47 -18.55
N MET A 1018 19.15 -10.15 -18.69
CA MET A 1018 18.40 -10.61 -17.50
C MET A 1018 19.16 -11.69 -16.71
N PRO A 1019 19.77 -12.71 -17.34
CA PRO A 1019 20.54 -13.73 -16.62
C PRO A 1019 21.85 -13.19 -16.03
N ARG A 1020 22.47 -12.16 -16.63
CA ARG A 1020 23.59 -11.42 -16.04
C ARG A 1020 23.18 -10.67 -14.78
N PHE A 1021 22.05 -9.98 -14.82
CA PHE A 1021 21.53 -9.28 -13.65
C PHE A 1021 21.25 -10.25 -12.49
N LEU A 1022 20.55 -11.35 -12.75
CA LEU A 1022 20.18 -12.35 -11.73
C LEU A 1022 21.37 -13.22 -11.27
N GLY A 1023 22.24 -13.64 -12.18
CA GLY A 1023 23.43 -14.44 -11.87
C GLY A 1023 24.57 -13.60 -11.29
N HIS A 1024 25.13 -12.69 -12.10
CA HIS A 1024 26.34 -11.95 -11.73
C HIS A 1024 26.10 -10.90 -10.65
N TYR A 1025 25.05 -10.09 -10.75
CA TYR A 1025 24.82 -8.99 -9.78
C TYR A 1025 24.10 -9.44 -8.52
N VAL A 1026 23.12 -10.33 -8.62
CA VAL A 1026 22.25 -10.74 -7.50
C VAL A 1026 22.79 -11.99 -6.79
N ARG A 1027 22.92 -13.13 -7.48
CA ARG A 1027 23.43 -14.38 -6.87
C ARG A 1027 24.89 -14.25 -6.43
N ASP A 1028 25.79 -13.86 -7.33
CA ASP A 1028 27.24 -13.85 -7.06
C ASP A 1028 27.70 -12.54 -6.42
N GLY A 1029 27.17 -11.42 -6.90
CA GLY A 1029 27.57 -10.07 -6.50
C GLY A 1029 26.86 -9.53 -5.26
N HIS A 1030 25.83 -10.22 -4.77
CA HIS A 1030 24.98 -9.87 -3.61
C HIS A 1030 24.50 -8.41 -3.59
N LEU A 1031 24.20 -7.82 -4.77
CA LEU A 1031 23.82 -6.42 -4.88
C LEU A 1031 22.48 -6.10 -4.19
N MET A 1032 21.56 -7.07 -4.14
CA MET A 1032 20.26 -6.99 -3.48
C MET A 1032 19.66 -8.41 -3.30
N PRO A 1033 18.61 -8.60 -2.48
CA PRO A 1033 17.83 -9.84 -2.43
C PRO A 1033 17.17 -10.18 -3.77
N LEU A 1034 16.96 -11.47 -4.04
CA LEU A 1034 16.39 -11.95 -5.31
C LEU A 1034 14.97 -11.45 -5.56
N GLU A 1035 14.18 -11.32 -4.50
CA GLU A 1035 12.81 -10.81 -4.54
C GLU A 1035 12.76 -9.33 -4.95
N ALA A 1036 13.72 -8.54 -4.45
CA ALA A 1036 13.91 -7.15 -4.87
C ALA A 1036 14.37 -7.08 -6.33
N ALA A 1037 15.29 -7.95 -6.75
CA ALA A 1037 15.75 -8.01 -8.15
C ALA A 1037 14.62 -8.37 -9.12
N LEU A 1038 13.84 -9.41 -8.81
CA LEU A 1038 12.70 -9.82 -9.64
C LEU A 1038 11.64 -8.73 -9.74
N ARG A 1039 11.37 -7.99 -8.65
CA ARG A 1039 10.49 -6.80 -8.69
C ARG A 1039 10.95 -5.80 -9.76
N LYS A 1040 12.26 -5.56 -9.89
CA LYS A 1040 12.85 -4.58 -10.82
C LYS A 1040 12.72 -4.96 -12.29
N ILE A 1041 12.48 -6.23 -12.60
CA ILE A 1041 12.26 -6.74 -13.97
C ILE A 1041 10.84 -7.29 -14.20
N THR A 1042 9.90 -7.06 -13.27
CA THR A 1042 8.50 -7.53 -13.37
C THR A 1042 7.51 -6.43 -12.99
N SER A 1043 7.21 -6.24 -11.70
CA SER A 1043 6.16 -5.31 -11.26
C SER A 1043 6.58 -3.84 -11.31
N LEU A 1044 7.87 -3.52 -11.21
CA LEU A 1044 8.37 -2.15 -11.40
C LEU A 1044 8.11 -1.66 -12.83
N PRO A 1045 8.59 -2.32 -13.90
CA PRO A 1045 8.28 -1.91 -15.26
C PRO A 1045 6.77 -2.00 -15.58
N ALA A 1046 6.04 -3.01 -15.08
CA ALA A 1046 4.58 -3.07 -15.28
C ALA A 1046 3.83 -1.89 -14.61
N GLN A 1047 4.22 -1.49 -13.40
CA GLN A 1047 3.67 -0.31 -12.71
C GLN A 1047 3.99 0.97 -13.49
N ARG A 1048 5.22 1.07 -13.98
CA ARG A 1048 5.79 2.23 -14.64
C ARG A 1048 5.09 2.50 -15.98
N GLU A 1049 5.07 1.52 -16.87
CA GLU A 1049 4.44 1.56 -18.19
C GLU A 1049 2.92 1.34 -18.16
N HIS A 1050 2.33 1.25 -16.96
CA HIS A 1050 0.89 1.11 -16.73
C HIS A 1050 0.28 -0.15 -17.38
N LEU A 1051 1.02 -1.26 -17.33
CA LEU A 1051 0.64 -2.55 -17.91
C LEU A 1051 -0.32 -3.30 -16.98
N GLU A 1052 -1.59 -2.90 -17.03
CA GLU A 1052 -2.64 -3.41 -16.13
C GLU A 1052 -2.79 -4.94 -16.22
N GLY A 1053 -2.75 -5.61 -15.06
CA GLY A 1053 -2.87 -7.06 -14.96
C GLY A 1053 -1.63 -7.86 -15.37
N ARG A 1054 -0.44 -7.24 -15.46
CA ARG A 1054 0.85 -7.93 -15.71
C ARG A 1054 1.87 -7.66 -14.59
N GLY A 1055 2.99 -8.38 -14.63
CA GLY A 1055 4.13 -8.17 -13.73
C GLY A 1055 3.97 -8.71 -12.29
N LEU A 1056 2.88 -9.42 -11.98
CA LEU A 1056 2.65 -10.08 -10.68
C LEU A 1056 2.02 -11.48 -10.87
N LEU A 1057 2.40 -12.45 -10.04
CA LEU A 1057 1.73 -13.75 -9.97
C LEU A 1057 0.50 -13.66 -9.07
N LYS A 1058 -0.62 -13.20 -9.64
CA LYS A 1058 -1.88 -12.96 -8.92
C LYS A 1058 -3.07 -13.53 -9.69
N PRO A 1059 -4.06 -14.17 -9.04
CA PRO A 1059 -5.29 -14.59 -9.70
C PRO A 1059 -5.96 -13.46 -10.50
N GLY A 1060 -6.33 -13.76 -11.74
CA GLY A 1060 -6.89 -12.81 -12.71
C GLY A 1060 -5.86 -11.99 -13.51
N TYR A 1061 -4.56 -12.04 -13.18
CA TYR A 1061 -3.51 -11.42 -14.00
C TYR A 1061 -3.21 -12.29 -15.22
N PHE A 1062 -2.63 -11.70 -16.26
CA PHE A 1062 -2.12 -12.46 -17.40
C PHE A 1062 -1.07 -13.48 -16.93
N ALA A 1063 -1.11 -14.69 -17.48
CA ALA A 1063 -0.14 -15.74 -17.20
C ALA A 1063 1.16 -15.53 -18.00
N ASP A 1064 1.84 -14.42 -17.74
CA ASP A 1064 3.23 -14.23 -18.11
C ASP A 1064 4.09 -14.76 -16.95
N ILE A 1065 4.86 -15.83 -17.17
CA ILE A 1065 5.56 -16.55 -16.10
C ILE A 1065 6.95 -16.98 -16.59
N THR A 1066 7.97 -16.79 -15.77
CA THR A 1066 9.30 -17.36 -15.99
C THR A 1066 9.63 -18.35 -14.88
N ILE A 1067 10.12 -19.52 -15.28
CA ILE A 1067 10.60 -20.57 -14.38
C ILE A 1067 12.09 -20.75 -14.60
N PHE A 1068 12.88 -20.62 -13.53
CA PHE A 1068 14.34 -20.64 -13.64
C PHE A 1068 15.03 -21.26 -12.42
N ASP A 1069 16.23 -21.78 -12.65
CA ASP A 1069 17.13 -22.29 -11.62
C ASP A 1069 17.92 -21.13 -10.99
N PRO A 1070 17.66 -20.76 -9.72
CA PRO A 1070 18.37 -19.66 -9.07
C PRO A 1070 19.84 -19.97 -8.78
N ALA A 1071 20.25 -21.25 -8.81
CA ALA A 1071 21.64 -21.64 -8.60
C ALA A 1071 22.47 -21.50 -9.89
N THR A 1072 21.91 -21.80 -11.07
CA THR A 1072 22.67 -21.82 -12.34
C THR A 1072 22.47 -20.61 -13.24
N ILE A 1073 21.42 -19.80 -13.06
CA ILE A 1073 21.13 -18.66 -13.94
C ILE A 1073 22.33 -17.72 -14.16
N ILE A 1074 22.77 -17.57 -15.41
CA ILE A 1074 23.93 -16.74 -15.78
C ILE A 1074 23.96 -16.43 -17.29
N ASP A 1075 24.61 -15.32 -17.65
CA ASP A 1075 24.99 -15.00 -19.02
C ASP A 1075 26.25 -15.75 -19.46
N HIS A 1076 26.23 -16.30 -20.69
CA HIS A 1076 27.42 -16.82 -21.37
C HIS A 1076 27.93 -15.90 -22.48
N ALA A 1077 27.17 -14.84 -22.82
CA ALA A 1077 27.49 -13.89 -23.87
C ALA A 1077 28.63 -12.94 -23.45
N THR A 1078 29.64 -12.80 -24.29
CA THR A 1078 30.80 -11.91 -24.05
C THR A 1078 31.05 -11.00 -25.24
N PHE A 1079 31.79 -9.90 -25.05
CA PHE A 1079 32.19 -9.01 -26.15
C PHE A 1079 32.99 -9.68 -27.28
N VAL A 1080 33.62 -10.84 -27.01
CA VAL A 1080 34.39 -11.61 -28.00
C VAL A 1080 33.52 -12.68 -28.67
N LYS A 1081 32.54 -13.21 -27.94
CA LYS A 1081 31.59 -14.23 -28.40
C LYS A 1081 30.20 -13.93 -27.81
N PRO A 1082 29.42 -13.05 -28.46
CA PRO A 1082 28.17 -12.50 -27.91
C PRO A 1082 26.94 -13.37 -28.23
N ASP A 1083 27.05 -14.27 -29.20
CA ASP A 1083 26.02 -15.17 -29.72
C ASP A 1083 25.74 -16.40 -28.82
N GLN A 1084 26.02 -16.28 -27.52
CA GLN A 1084 25.85 -17.38 -26.56
C GLN A 1084 24.56 -17.21 -25.78
N LEU A 1085 23.66 -18.19 -25.91
CA LEU A 1085 22.47 -18.28 -25.06
C LEU A 1085 22.88 -18.40 -23.59
N SER A 1086 22.09 -17.75 -22.73
CA SER A 1086 22.21 -17.84 -21.28
C SER A 1086 21.78 -19.21 -20.74
N GLU A 1087 22.12 -19.47 -19.48
CA GLU A 1087 21.79 -20.69 -18.76
C GLU A 1087 20.77 -20.40 -17.64
N GLY A 1088 20.04 -21.44 -17.20
CA GLY A 1088 19.18 -21.43 -16.02
C GLY A 1088 17.70 -21.08 -16.27
N ILE A 1089 17.30 -20.62 -17.45
CA ILE A 1089 15.89 -20.42 -17.81
C ILE A 1089 15.31 -21.76 -18.31
N ASP A 1090 14.38 -22.34 -17.54
CA ASP A 1090 13.73 -23.62 -17.88
C ASP A 1090 12.49 -23.40 -18.76
N PHE A 1091 11.67 -22.40 -18.42
CA PHE A 1091 10.46 -22.04 -19.16
C PHE A 1091 10.22 -20.53 -19.21
N THR A 1092 9.74 -20.07 -20.38
CA THR A 1092 9.18 -18.73 -20.57
C THR A 1092 7.76 -18.90 -21.11
N ILE A 1093 6.78 -18.37 -20.38
CA ILE A 1093 5.35 -18.54 -20.62
C ILE A 1093 4.76 -17.16 -20.87
N VAL A 1094 4.06 -16.98 -21.97
CA VAL A 1094 3.43 -15.71 -22.37
C VAL A 1094 1.95 -15.94 -22.51
N ASN A 1095 1.12 -15.14 -21.84
CA ASN A 1095 -0.34 -15.27 -21.90
C ASN A 1095 -0.84 -16.73 -21.75
N GLY A 1096 -0.22 -17.49 -20.82
CA GLY A 1096 -0.56 -18.87 -20.49
C GLY A 1096 -0.06 -19.94 -21.45
N GLN A 1097 0.64 -19.59 -22.53
CA GLN A 1097 1.27 -20.54 -23.45
C GLN A 1097 2.77 -20.62 -23.23
N VAL A 1098 3.34 -21.83 -23.30
CA VAL A 1098 4.79 -22.04 -23.19
C VAL A 1098 5.45 -21.63 -24.51
N GLU A 1099 6.16 -20.51 -24.51
CA GLU A 1099 6.90 -19.97 -25.66
C GLU A 1099 8.34 -20.49 -25.71
N TYR A 1100 8.93 -20.78 -24.55
CA TYR A 1100 10.27 -21.35 -24.40
C TYR A 1100 10.25 -22.54 -23.44
N ASP A 1101 10.96 -23.60 -23.81
CA ASP A 1101 11.01 -24.87 -23.09
C ASP A 1101 12.41 -25.48 -23.21
N HIS A 1102 13.16 -25.53 -22.09
CA HIS A 1102 14.43 -26.25 -21.96
C HIS A 1102 15.42 -25.99 -23.10
N GLY A 1103 15.76 -24.71 -23.32
CA GLY A 1103 16.73 -24.29 -24.33
C GLY A 1103 16.13 -23.95 -25.71
N LYS A 1104 14.82 -24.12 -25.92
CA LYS A 1104 14.20 -24.06 -27.26
C LYS A 1104 12.90 -23.23 -27.29
N PRO A 1105 12.72 -22.35 -28.28
CA PRO A 1105 11.40 -21.80 -28.61
C PRO A 1105 10.45 -22.90 -29.07
N THR A 1106 9.18 -22.81 -28.68
CA THR A 1106 8.14 -23.80 -29.05
C THR A 1106 7.47 -23.48 -30.39
N GLY A 1107 7.55 -22.23 -30.84
CA GLY A 1107 6.84 -21.74 -32.03
C GLY A 1107 5.39 -21.33 -31.76
N ALA A 1108 5.03 -21.10 -30.48
CA ALA A 1108 3.80 -20.39 -30.15
C ALA A 1108 3.92 -18.88 -30.50
N THR A 1109 2.80 -18.18 -30.42
CA THR A 1109 2.68 -16.74 -30.71
C THR A 1109 1.57 -16.11 -29.84
N ALA A 1110 1.66 -16.31 -28.53
CA ALA A 1110 0.62 -15.92 -27.57
C ALA A 1110 0.66 -14.44 -27.14
N GLY A 1111 1.78 -13.78 -27.42
CA GLY A 1111 2.02 -12.36 -27.15
C GLY A 1111 0.95 -11.42 -27.74
N LYS A 1112 0.82 -10.25 -27.10
CA LYS A 1112 -0.16 -9.22 -27.44
C LYS A 1112 0.50 -7.86 -27.61
N VAL A 1113 -0.01 -7.07 -28.55
CA VAL A 1113 0.27 -5.62 -28.55
C VAL A 1113 -0.30 -4.99 -27.28
N LEU A 1114 0.50 -4.13 -26.65
CA LEU A 1114 0.14 -3.42 -25.42
C LEU A 1114 -0.11 -1.96 -25.78
N ARG A 1115 -1.38 -1.55 -25.64
CA ARG A 1115 -1.84 -0.22 -26.04
C ARG A 1115 -1.97 0.68 -24.80
N GLY A 1116 -1.30 1.81 -24.84
CA GLY A 1116 -1.31 2.82 -23.78
C GLY A 1116 -2.68 3.47 -23.56
N ARG A 1117 -2.82 4.19 -22.43
CA ARG A 1117 -4.08 4.74 -21.90
C ARG A 1117 -4.85 5.70 -22.81
N GLY A 1118 -4.20 6.23 -23.84
CA GLY A 1118 -4.86 7.07 -24.85
C GLY A 1118 -5.78 6.30 -25.79
N TRP A 1119 -5.56 4.99 -25.96
CA TRP A 1119 -6.36 4.13 -26.82
C TRP A 1119 -7.73 3.82 -26.22
N ARG A 1120 -8.77 3.76 -27.07
CA ARG A 1120 -10.14 3.46 -26.66
C ARG A 1120 -10.76 2.41 -27.58
N PRO A 1121 -11.09 1.21 -27.09
CA PRO A 1121 -11.73 0.19 -27.91
C PRO A 1121 -13.08 0.69 -28.45
N GLY A 1122 -13.32 0.48 -29.76
CA GLY A 1122 -14.61 0.70 -30.40
C GLY A 1122 -14.88 2.10 -30.98
N GLN A 1123 -13.90 3.01 -31.08
CA GLN A 1123 -14.11 4.28 -31.82
C GLN A 1123 -13.93 4.14 -33.36
N ASP A 1124 -13.31 3.08 -33.85
CA ASP A 1124 -13.04 2.86 -35.28
C ASP A 1124 -14.30 2.48 -36.09
N ASP A 1125 -15.23 1.70 -35.52
CA ASP A 1125 -16.45 1.23 -36.20
C ASP A 1125 -17.49 2.34 -36.47
N MET A 1126 -17.23 3.56 -35.99
CA MET A 1126 -18.09 4.74 -36.21
C MET A 1126 -17.55 5.68 -37.31
N ARG A 1127 -16.54 5.24 -38.09
CA ARG A 1127 -15.95 6.00 -39.21
C ARG A 1127 -15.63 5.15 -40.45
N GLN A 1128 -16.52 4.22 -40.81
CA GLN A 1128 -16.67 3.73 -42.19
C GLN A 1128 -18.05 4.10 -42.74
#